data_AF-A0A177TD57-F1
#
_entry.id   AF-A0A177TD57-F1
#
_cell.length_a   1.000
_cell.length_b   1.000
_cell.length_c   1.000
_cell.angle_alpha   90.00
_cell.angle_beta   90.00
_cell.angle_gamma   90.00
#
_symmetry.space_group_name_H-M   'P 1'
#
loop_
_entity.id
_entity.type
_entity.pdbx_description
1 polymer ?
#
loop_
_entity_poly.entity_id
_entity_poly.type
_entity_poly.pdbx_seq_one_letter_code
_entity_poly.pdbx_strand_id
1 'polypeptide(L)'
;MSGRIHAAIRRQQGLSDILRHVSCPASSSAASSSSRTAMSASVVRLVSATRQKTSLQQRRSYASTADATQSELRIHADSLRRPTPPDDLLTPPSSPQQQKPSISGARVSGKFSAPPLFRSSTVVVEADARDLRAVFDSPTVAVNTKKSSSTLLSPEGLFLCPSLSAPDMFLTVARRTHLRAQLLVHRIVTAPQNGTEEMSKVVRNLDRLSNLLCTVIDCAELVRNTHPDPAWVRAANDAYEYLCGYMNVLNTHQGLYTCLSEVLKDKSLVERMSAEELAVANVFLRDFERSGIHLPDDSRDRFVRLSDEILVLGRSFLSEGGNGSASDMREPALIPLSWLNGAPPTLLSALKKRSRTFNNRDGEQTLVVPADSWELQAVSRLAPDSRARKAAYLASNSGSNEQVATLERLLTARTELAHLTGKESYAEMTLADKMSRRPEHVEEFLSTLATHHRPRAQSILDALRKVKQRHVGGSLPDFYAWDREFYAEHYMRQEVMTAPSLPISSYFSVGTVFAGLSRLFSRIYGIRLRAAAVRAGEVWSPDVHKLEVVEESNELGADRVVGTIYADLFSRTGKPPSAAHYTVRCSRRTDRDDAENDFRYGRLENGQVLNVQEHAEDVAPLEVPTVEATWTDEGMYQIPTIVLVCDFSRPTVKSGPSLLNWAEVETLFHEMGHAMHSMVGRTQYHNVSGTRCPTDFVELPSILMEHFLASPPVVELVARHHATDAPLPYEHLASHVRTARALDSLDTQHQILLAKLDQLYHSPAAADPSFNSTRELDNLTRQIQSLPLPPDRSNPVSWQTQFGHLFGYGATYYSYLFDRAIASQVWARLFARDPLDRDAGELFKTGVLKFGGGKDPWEMLSTVLRDDEIAAGDSKAMKAVGRWGIADLGSQTRHM
;
A
#
# COMPACT_ATOMS: atom_id res chain seq x y z
N MET A 1 12.32 -3.60 -10.85
CA MET A 1 11.77 -3.49 -9.48
C MET A 1 10.48 -2.65 -9.40
N SER A 2 10.47 -1.38 -9.82
CA SER A 2 9.34 -0.42 -9.62
C SER A 2 7.91 -0.97 -9.81
N GLY A 3 7.66 -1.89 -10.76
CA GLY A 3 6.35 -2.51 -10.98
C GLY A 3 5.74 -3.28 -9.79
N ARG A 4 6.52 -3.68 -8.77
CA ARG A 4 5.99 -4.41 -7.60
C ARG A 4 5.31 -3.48 -6.57
N ILE A 5 6.03 -2.45 -6.12
CA ILE A 5 5.60 -1.53 -5.05
C ILE A 5 4.34 -0.73 -5.45
N HIS A 6 4.09 -0.61 -6.77
CA HIS A 6 2.83 -0.11 -7.31
C HIS A 6 1.56 -0.82 -6.82
N ALA A 7 1.63 -2.12 -6.51
CA ALA A 7 0.43 -2.90 -6.20
C ALA A 7 -0.02 -2.73 -4.74
N ALA A 8 0.95 -2.62 -3.82
CA ALA A 8 0.73 -2.32 -2.41
C ALA A 8 0.19 -0.90 -2.21
N ILE A 9 0.94 0.14 -2.63
CA ILE A 9 0.57 1.55 -2.35
C ILE A 9 -0.79 1.92 -2.97
N ARG A 10 -1.17 1.39 -4.14
CA ARG A 10 -2.47 1.69 -4.78
C ARG A 10 -3.70 1.21 -4.00
N ARG A 11 -3.54 0.34 -3.00
CA ARG A 11 -4.65 -0.36 -2.31
C ARG A 11 -4.67 -0.21 -0.79
N GLN A 12 -3.73 0.57 -0.23
CA GLN A 12 -3.63 0.82 1.21
C GLN A 12 -4.07 2.25 1.60
N GLN A 13 -4.62 3.01 0.65
CA GLN A 13 -5.00 4.41 0.81
C GLN A 13 -6.46 4.58 1.29
N GLY A 14 -6.72 5.64 2.04
CA GLY A 14 -8.01 5.89 2.70
C GLY A 14 -9.04 6.66 1.85
N LEU A 15 -10.04 7.21 2.55
CA LEU A 15 -11.20 7.96 2.04
C LEU A 15 -10.89 8.97 0.92
N SER A 16 -9.71 9.60 0.93
CA SER A 16 -9.33 10.67 0.01
C SER A 16 -8.76 10.22 -1.34
N ASP A 17 -8.28 8.98 -1.51
CA ASP A 17 -7.69 8.53 -2.79
C ASP A 17 -8.65 7.71 -3.66
N ILE A 18 -9.73 7.14 -3.11
CA ILE A 18 -10.84 6.56 -3.90
C ILE A 18 -11.47 7.63 -4.82
N LEU A 19 -11.47 8.91 -4.40
CA LEU A 19 -11.85 10.06 -5.23
C LEU A 19 -11.04 10.17 -6.54
N ARG A 20 -9.77 9.70 -6.60
CA ARG A 20 -8.97 9.71 -7.84
C ARG A 20 -9.47 8.73 -8.90
N HIS A 21 -10.34 7.79 -8.54
CA HIS A 21 -10.74 6.66 -9.39
C HIS A 21 -12.25 6.58 -9.67
N VAL A 22 -13.08 7.40 -9.02
CA VAL A 22 -14.55 7.36 -9.16
C VAL A 22 -15.13 8.55 -9.98
N SER A 23 -14.32 9.54 -10.34
CA SER A 23 -14.75 10.72 -11.13
C SER A 23 -15.11 10.39 -12.59
N CYS A 24 -16.35 9.94 -12.80
CA CYS A 24 -16.94 9.69 -14.11
C CYS A 24 -18.33 10.35 -14.23
N PRO A 25 -18.44 11.53 -14.86
CA PRO A 25 -19.74 12.14 -15.15
C PRO A 25 -20.50 11.35 -16.22
N ALA A 26 -21.83 11.23 -16.06
CA ALA A 26 -22.70 10.85 -17.16
C ALA A 26 -22.70 11.96 -18.24
N SER A 27 -22.73 11.58 -19.52
CA SER A 27 -22.57 12.50 -20.64
C SER A 27 -23.73 13.50 -20.78
N SER A 28 -23.45 14.80 -20.65
CA SER A 28 -24.40 15.89 -20.91
C SER A 28 -24.18 16.52 -22.29
N SER A 29 -24.91 16.05 -23.30
CA SER A 29 -24.89 16.64 -24.64
C SER A 29 -26.02 17.66 -24.83
N ALA A 30 -25.71 18.96 -24.82
CA ALA A 30 -26.58 20.00 -25.37
C ALA A 30 -25.80 21.29 -25.68
N ALA A 31 -26.04 21.87 -26.86
CA ALA A 31 -25.63 23.24 -27.20
C ALA A 31 -26.88 24.10 -27.42
N SER A 32 -26.83 25.38 -27.02
CA SER A 32 -27.67 26.52 -27.49
C SER A 32 -29.12 26.22 -27.93
N SER A 33 -30.16 26.77 -27.31
CA SER A 33 -30.51 28.18 -27.54
C SER A 33 -31.82 28.63 -26.83
N SER A 34 -31.87 29.93 -26.51
CA SER A 34 -33.04 30.84 -26.43
C SER A 34 -34.40 30.44 -25.80
N SER A 35 -34.87 31.37 -24.96
CA SER A 35 -36.27 31.82 -24.76
C SER A 35 -37.05 31.30 -23.53
N ARG A 36 -38.22 31.93 -23.28
CA ARG A 36 -38.79 32.19 -21.93
C ARG A 36 -39.93 31.24 -21.54
N THR A 37 -40.15 31.21 -20.22
CA THR A 37 -41.43 31.02 -19.49
C THR A 37 -42.10 29.63 -19.39
N ALA A 38 -42.26 29.22 -18.14
CA ALA A 38 -43.38 28.48 -17.54
C ALA A 38 -43.76 27.07 -18.06
N MET A 39 -43.51 26.06 -17.21
CA MET A 39 -44.56 25.22 -16.60
C MET A 39 -44.01 24.43 -15.41
N SER A 40 -44.88 23.82 -14.60
CA SER A 40 -44.54 23.15 -13.33
C SER A 40 -44.69 21.63 -13.37
N ALA A 41 -43.94 20.95 -12.49
CA ALA A 41 -44.14 19.59 -11.96
C ALA A 41 -44.37 18.41 -12.94
N SER A 42 -43.39 17.50 -13.07
CA SER A 42 -43.60 16.07 -13.41
C SER A 42 -42.38 15.15 -13.18
N VAL A 43 -41.97 14.91 -11.92
CA VAL A 43 -41.08 13.76 -11.56
C VAL A 43 -41.48 13.09 -10.22
N VAL A 44 -42.78 12.91 -9.95
CA VAL A 44 -43.26 12.07 -8.84
C VAL A 44 -44.52 11.29 -9.28
N ARG A 45 -44.35 10.10 -9.88
CA ARG A 45 -45.36 9.02 -10.05
C ARG A 45 -44.82 7.86 -10.92
N LEU A 46 -44.03 6.93 -10.37
CA LEU A 46 -43.78 5.64 -11.06
C LEU A 46 -43.32 4.43 -10.21
N VAL A 47 -43.72 4.33 -8.93
CA VAL A 47 -43.79 3.03 -8.22
C VAL A 47 -45.02 2.99 -7.32
N SER A 48 -46.20 2.61 -7.86
CA SER A 48 -47.41 2.28 -7.08
C SER A 48 -48.55 1.75 -7.98
N ALA A 49 -48.55 0.45 -8.31
CA ALA A 49 -49.76 -0.38 -8.50
C ALA A 49 -49.49 -1.78 -9.12
N THR A 50 -49.34 -2.81 -8.27
CA THR A 50 -49.91 -4.15 -8.54
C THR A 50 -50.42 -4.72 -7.22
N ARG A 51 -51.63 -5.30 -7.18
CA ARG A 51 -52.31 -5.66 -5.91
C ARG A 51 -52.94 -7.05 -5.96
N GLN A 52 -52.85 -7.76 -4.83
CA GLN A 52 -53.78 -8.78 -4.31
C GLN A 52 -54.13 -10.01 -5.16
N LYS A 53 -53.77 -11.19 -4.61
CA LYS A 53 -54.66 -12.25 -4.05
C LYS A 53 -53.77 -13.38 -3.48
N THR A 54 -54.11 -14.19 -2.47
CA THR A 54 -55.41 -14.46 -1.81
C THR A 54 -55.22 -14.97 -0.36
N SER A 55 -56.18 -14.70 0.54
CA SER A 55 -56.83 -15.58 1.57
C SER A 55 -56.14 -16.85 2.12
N LEU A 56 -56.38 -17.37 3.35
CA LEU A 56 -57.21 -17.03 4.52
C LEU A 56 -56.94 -18.05 5.67
N GLN A 57 -57.58 -17.91 6.85
CA GLN A 57 -57.75 -18.93 7.93
C GLN A 57 -56.47 -19.33 8.74
N GLN A 58 -56.51 -19.75 10.03
CA GLN A 58 -57.52 -19.66 11.11
C GLN A 58 -56.88 -19.97 12.50
N ARG A 59 -57.58 -19.61 13.61
CA ARG A 59 -57.50 -20.19 15.00
C ARG A 59 -56.25 -19.82 15.84
N ARG A 60 -56.40 -19.27 17.06
CA ARG A 60 -56.69 -19.87 18.41
C ARG A 60 -55.50 -20.70 18.97
N SER A 61 -55.16 -20.70 20.27
CA SER A 61 -55.57 -19.92 21.47
C SER A 61 -54.66 -20.29 22.67
N TYR A 62 -54.99 -19.85 23.91
CA TYR A 62 -54.26 -20.05 25.19
C TYR A 62 -53.00 -19.17 25.33
N ALA A 63 -52.76 -18.32 26.34
CA ALA A 63 -53.36 -18.02 27.66
C ALA A 63 -52.85 -18.82 28.89
N SER A 64 -51.94 -18.19 29.65
CA SER A 64 -51.73 -18.27 31.12
C SER A 64 -50.70 -17.16 31.47
N THR A 65 -50.90 -16.11 32.27
CA THR A 65 -51.47 -15.86 33.62
C THR A 65 -50.61 -16.31 34.82
N ALA A 66 -49.75 -15.40 35.28
CA ALA A 66 -49.26 -15.16 36.66
C ALA A 66 -48.41 -13.87 36.58
N ASP A 67 -48.76 -12.71 37.15
CA ASP A 67 -48.92 -12.34 38.56
C ASP A 67 -47.78 -12.80 39.50
N ALA A 68 -47.30 -12.05 40.50
CA ALA A 68 -47.09 -10.60 40.72
C ALA A 68 -46.80 -10.40 42.23
N THR A 69 -45.74 -9.68 42.60
CA THR A 69 -45.55 -9.16 43.99
C THR A 69 -44.62 -7.93 43.98
N GLN A 70 -44.81 -7.03 44.94
CA GLN A 70 -44.12 -5.73 45.06
C GLN A 70 -43.24 -5.64 46.34
N SER A 71 -42.62 -4.46 46.55
CA SER A 71 -42.22 -3.87 47.85
C SER A 71 -40.88 -4.35 48.48
N GLU A 72 -40.12 -3.55 49.24
CA GLU A 72 -40.12 -2.07 49.43
C GLU A 72 -38.78 -1.49 49.96
N LEU A 73 -38.75 -0.17 50.20
CA LEU A 73 -37.60 0.72 50.51
C LEU A 73 -37.01 0.63 51.93
N ARG A 74 -35.69 0.93 52.06
CA ARG A 74 -35.00 1.92 52.97
C ARG A 74 -33.50 1.56 53.10
N ILE A 75 -32.50 2.43 52.89
CA ILE A 75 -32.13 3.76 53.45
C ILE A 75 -31.49 3.71 54.86
N HIS A 76 -30.15 3.83 54.90
CA HIS A 76 -29.28 4.64 55.79
C HIS A 76 -27.79 4.20 55.63
N ALA A 77 -26.74 4.88 56.11
CA ALA A 77 -26.28 6.26 55.88
C ALA A 77 -24.94 6.53 56.63
N ASP A 78 -24.00 7.22 55.96
CA ASP A 78 -23.04 8.21 56.49
C ASP A 78 -21.59 7.89 57.01
N SER A 79 -20.70 8.84 56.69
CA SER A 79 -19.53 9.40 57.42
C SER A 79 -18.14 8.73 57.60
N LEU A 80 -17.22 9.09 56.68
CA LEU A 80 -16.11 10.09 56.83
C LEU A 80 -14.82 9.87 57.69
N ARG A 81 -13.68 10.27 57.05
CA ARG A 81 -12.45 11.00 57.53
C ARG A 81 -11.05 10.32 57.57
N ARG A 82 -10.04 11.19 57.33
CA ARG A 82 -8.54 11.08 57.30
C ARG A 82 -7.96 11.92 58.49
N PRO A 83 -6.67 11.86 58.95
CA PRO A 83 -5.45 12.34 58.22
C PRO A 83 -4.06 11.73 58.61
N THR A 84 -2.97 12.44 58.25
CA THR A 84 -1.49 12.15 58.33
C THR A 84 -0.72 13.43 58.82
N PRO A 85 0.65 13.58 58.80
CA PRO A 85 1.82 12.68 58.69
C PRO A 85 2.64 12.59 60.03
N PRO A 86 3.87 13.13 60.34
CA PRO A 86 4.93 13.95 59.65
C PRO A 86 6.44 13.53 59.90
N ASP A 87 7.41 14.39 59.49
CA ASP A 87 8.77 14.73 60.04
C ASP A 87 9.97 13.72 60.18
N ASP A 88 11.29 14.09 60.10
CA ASP A 88 12.04 15.17 59.39
C ASP A 88 13.63 15.03 59.42
N LEU A 89 14.36 15.82 58.57
CA LEU A 89 15.70 16.47 58.71
C LEU A 89 17.14 15.84 58.50
N LEU A 90 17.99 16.69 57.84
CA LEU A 90 19.45 17.02 58.02
C LEU A 90 20.62 16.41 57.17
N THR A 91 21.70 17.22 57.04
CA THR A 91 22.93 17.11 56.18
C THR A 91 24.08 17.99 56.79
N PRO A 92 25.24 18.32 56.15
CA PRO A 92 26.13 17.64 55.18
C PRO A 92 27.56 17.37 55.80
N PRO A 93 28.72 17.99 55.42
CA PRO A 93 29.49 17.99 54.15
C PRO A 93 30.99 17.51 54.27
N SER A 94 31.66 17.18 53.14
CA SER A 94 33.13 17.40 52.94
C SER A 94 33.53 17.37 51.44
N SER A 95 34.62 18.07 51.07
CA SER A 95 35.14 18.27 49.69
C SER A 95 36.68 18.50 49.73
N PRO A 96 37.44 18.72 48.61
CA PRO A 96 37.11 18.68 47.18
C PRO A 96 38.14 17.94 46.26
N GLN A 97 37.83 17.77 44.97
CA GLN A 97 38.81 17.93 43.86
C GLN A 97 38.10 18.27 42.52
N GLN A 98 38.86 18.71 41.51
CA GLN A 98 38.36 19.66 40.50
C GLN A 98 37.94 19.08 39.13
N GLN A 99 36.67 19.32 38.80
CA GLN A 99 36.10 19.83 37.53
C GLN A 99 36.83 19.59 36.18
N LYS A 100 36.04 19.07 35.22
CA LYS A 100 35.99 19.53 33.81
C LYS A 100 34.53 19.85 33.46
N PRO A 101 34.24 20.78 32.52
CA PRO A 101 32.89 21.29 32.31
C PRO A 101 31.97 20.31 31.57
N SER A 102 30.69 20.34 31.93
CA SER A 102 29.62 19.54 31.33
C SER A 102 28.66 20.39 30.49
N ILE A 103 28.22 19.87 29.35
CA ILE A 103 26.97 20.31 28.70
C ILE A 103 25.89 19.30 29.05
N SER A 104 24.79 19.76 29.66
CA SER A 104 23.76 18.89 30.24
C SER A 104 22.73 18.46 29.19
N GLY A 105 22.95 17.30 28.56
CA GLY A 105 21.90 16.60 27.83
C GLY A 105 20.87 16.01 28.80
N ALA A 106 19.58 16.34 28.63
CA ALA A 106 18.51 15.77 29.42
C ALA A 106 18.25 14.31 28.96
N ARG A 107 18.62 13.32 29.79
CA ARG A 107 18.32 11.91 29.51
C ARG A 107 16.82 11.65 29.60
N VAL A 108 16.20 11.31 28.47
CA VAL A 108 14.87 10.66 28.45
C VAL A 108 15.06 9.22 28.93
N SER A 109 15.07 9.01 30.24
CA SER A 109 15.27 7.67 30.84
C SER A 109 13.99 6.83 30.87
N GLY A 110 13.30 6.74 29.73
CA GLY A 110 12.20 5.82 29.52
C GLY A 110 12.71 4.38 29.45
N LYS A 111 12.67 3.64 30.56
CA LYS A 111 12.89 2.19 30.54
C LYS A 111 11.70 1.53 29.83
N PHE A 112 11.86 1.26 28.54
CA PHE A 112 10.97 0.37 27.80
C PHE A 112 11.09 -1.04 28.41
N SER A 113 10.16 -1.40 29.29
CA SER A 113 10.06 -2.76 29.79
C SER A 113 9.30 -3.58 28.76
N ALA A 114 10.00 -4.45 28.04
CA ALA A 114 9.33 -5.45 27.22
C ALA A 114 8.41 -6.31 28.10
N PRO A 115 7.25 -6.77 27.58
CA PRO A 115 6.46 -7.79 28.26
C PRO A 115 7.28 -9.09 28.39
N PRO A 116 6.99 -9.95 29.38
CA PRO A 116 7.71 -11.21 29.55
C PRO A 116 7.59 -12.08 28.28
N LEU A 117 8.74 -12.51 27.75
CA LEU A 117 8.79 -13.29 26.52
C LEU A 117 8.34 -14.73 26.74
N PHE A 118 7.18 -15.07 26.17
CA PHE A 118 6.76 -16.45 25.97
C PHE A 118 7.30 -16.98 24.63
N ARG A 119 7.29 -18.32 24.49
CA ARG A 119 7.65 -19.04 23.26
C ARG A 119 6.80 -20.30 23.17
N SER A 120 6.21 -20.55 22.00
CA SER A 120 5.55 -21.81 21.67
C SER A 120 6.52 -22.98 21.83
N SER A 121 6.00 -24.15 22.19
CA SER A 121 6.80 -25.37 22.02
C SER A 121 7.11 -25.58 20.53
N THR A 122 8.36 -25.94 20.21
CA THR A 122 8.78 -26.23 18.83
C THR A 122 7.92 -27.32 18.18
N VAL A 123 7.34 -28.22 18.99
CA VAL A 123 6.43 -29.29 18.55
C VAL A 123 5.15 -28.72 17.90
N VAL A 124 4.59 -27.63 18.44
CA VAL A 124 3.39 -26.97 17.89
C VAL A 124 3.72 -26.21 16.62
N VAL A 125 4.78 -25.38 16.63
CA VAL A 125 5.21 -24.62 15.44
C VAL A 125 5.54 -25.55 14.27
N GLU A 126 6.20 -26.68 14.53
CA GLU A 126 6.48 -27.67 13.50
C GLU A 126 5.26 -28.52 13.12
N ALA A 127 4.19 -28.55 13.92
CA ALA A 127 2.90 -29.13 13.51
C ALA A 127 2.20 -28.22 12.51
N ASP A 128 2.00 -26.94 12.85
CA ASP A 128 1.45 -25.95 11.90
C ASP A 128 2.26 -25.92 10.60
N ALA A 129 3.59 -25.97 10.68
CA ALA A 129 4.48 -25.97 9.52
C ALA A 129 4.31 -27.21 8.61
N ARG A 130 3.96 -28.38 9.16
CA ARG A 130 3.62 -29.57 8.35
C ARG A 130 2.25 -29.42 7.71
N ASP A 131 1.27 -28.89 8.44
CA ASP A 131 -0.10 -28.75 7.96
C ASP A 131 -0.21 -27.67 6.87
N LEU A 132 0.47 -26.52 7.04
CA LEU A 132 0.65 -25.49 6.00
C LEU A 132 1.22 -26.10 4.71
N ARG A 133 2.30 -26.89 4.83
CA ARG A 133 2.91 -27.54 3.67
C ARG A 133 1.97 -28.53 3.01
N ALA A 134 1.30 -29.38 3.80
CA ALA A 134 0.32 -30.34 3.28
C ALA A 134 -0.83 -29.65 2.55
N VAL A 135 -1.29 -28.49 3.03
CA VAL A 135 -2.40 -27.72 2.44
C VAL A 135 -2.00 -27.01 1.13
N PHE A 136 -0.80 -26.45 1.03
CA PHE A 136 -0.37 -25.70 -0.16
C PHE A 136 0.38 -26.52 -1.23
N ASP A 137 1.12 -27.56 -0.83
CA ASP A 137 1.90 -28.38 -1.78
C ASP A 137 1.10 -29.56 -2.35
N SER A 138 0.01 -29.96 -1.69
CA SER A 138 -0.93 -30.90 -2.29
C SER A 138 -1.56 -30.25 -3.53
N PRO A 139 -1.58 -30.93 -4.69
CA PRO A 139 -2.44 -30.48 -5.77
C PRO A 139 -3.88 -30.48 -5.26
N THR A 140 -4.63 -29.41 -5.50
CA THR A 140 -6.07 -29.37 -5.27
C THR A 140 -6.70 -30.44 -6.16
N VAL A 141 -6.82 -31.66 -5.63
CA VAL A 141 -7.64 -32.70 -6.23
C VAL A 141 -9.02 -32.08 -6.27
N ALA A 142 -9.47 -31.73 -7.48
CA ALA A 142 -10.81 -31.23 -7.67
C ALA A 142 -11.73 -32.26 -7.03
N VAL A 143 -12.32 -31.90 -5.89
CA VAL A 143 -13.35 -32.69 -5.23
C VAL A 143 -14.57 -32.56 -6.12
N ASN A 144 -14.52 -33.31 -7.21
CA ASN A 144 -15.65 -33.69 -8.01
C ASN A 144 -16.63 -34.29 -7.00
N THR A 145 -17.64 -33.50 -6.64
CA THR A 145 -18.56 -33.76 -5.54
C THR A 145 -19.49 -34.90 -5.93
N LYS A 146 -18.91 -36.12 -5.94
CA LYS A 146 -19.60 -37.35 -5.57
C LYS A 146 -20.49 -36.98 -4.41
N LYS A 147 -21.79 -37.20 -4.60
CA LYS A 147 -22.85 -36.74 -3.70
C LYS A 147 -22.76 -37.47 -2.35
N SER A 148 -21.79 -37.08 -1.54
CA SER A 148 -21.88 -37.21 -0.10
C SER A 148 -23.19 -36.55 0.29
N SER A 149 -24.00 -37.26 1.08
CA SER A 149 -25.31 -36.79 1.50
C SER A 149 -25.15 -35.75 2.61
N SER A 150 -24.57 -34.59 2.27
CA SER A 150 -24.64 -33.41 3.11
C SER A 150 -26.10 -33.02 3.25
N THR A 151 -26.58 -33.05 4.49
CA THR A 151 -27.71 -32.24 4.92
C THR A 151 -27.57 -30.82 4.39
N LEU A 152 -28.71 -30.16 4.10
CA LEU A 152 -28.76 -28.80 3.55
C LEU A 152 -28.27 -27.78 4.58
N LEU A 153 -26.95 -27.67 4.72
CA LEU A 153 -26.29 -26.58 5.43
C LEU A 153 -26.40 -25.32 4.57
N SER A 154 -27.00 -24.28 5.13
CA SER A 154 -27.03 -22.95 4.53
C SER A 154 -25.59 -22.42 4.36
N PRO A 155 -25.26 -21.75 3.23
CA PRO A 155 -23.97 -21.10 3.09
C PRO A 155 -23.83 -20.00 4.16
N GLU A 156 -22.67 -19.94 4.80
CA GLU A 156 -22.36 -18.97 5.87
C GLU A 156 -21.87 -17.62 5.32
N GLY A 157 -21.74 -17.53 3.99
CA GLY A 157 -21.39 -16.33 3.25
C GLY A 157 -19.90 -15.98 3.29
N LEU A 158 -19.52 -15.11 2.35
CA LEU A 158 -18.12 -14.71 2.16
C LEU A 158 -17.54 -14.14 3.46
N PHE A 159 -16.32 -14.57 3.82
CA PHE A 159 -15.62 -14.18 5.05
C PHE A 159 -16.33 -14.57 6.38
N LEU A 160 -17.29 -15.50 6.33
CA LEU A 160 -18.23 -15.85 7.41
C LEU A 160 -19.21 -14.72 7.79
N CYS A 161 -19.60 -13.90 6.82
CA CYS A 161 -20.67 -12.92 6.96
C CYS A 161 -21.97 -13.47 6.33
N PRO A 162 -22.98 -13.89 7.12
CA PRO A 162 -24.22 -14.46 6.58
C PRO A 162 -24.98 -13.53 5.63
N SER A 163 -24.88 -12.21 5.81
CA SER A 163 -25.41 -11.21 4.89
C SER A 163 -24.67 -11.14 3.54
N LEU A 164 -23.62 -11.94 3.30
CA LEU A 164 -22.94 -12.13 2.01
C LEU A 164 -23.00 -13.59 1.55
N SER A 165 -24.18 -14.23 1.70
CA SER A 165 -24.46 -15.61 1.30
C SER A 165 -24.92 -15.78 -0.16
N ALA A 166 -25.33 -14.71 -0.84
CA ALA A 166 -25.71 -14.70 -2.26
C ALA A 166 -25.36 -13.34 -2.93
N PRO A 167 -25.19 -13.28 -4.27
CA PRO A 167 -24.75 -12.05 -4.96
C PRO A 167 -25.65 -10.85 -4.71
N ASP A 168 -26.97 -11.04 -4.78
CA ASP A 168 -28.00 -10.00 -4.63
C ASP A 168 -28.05 -9.39 -3.21
N MET A 169 -27.43 -10.06 -2.23
CA MET A 169 -27.29 -9.52 -0.88
C MET A 169 -26.26 -8.39 -0.79
N PHE A 170 -25.26 -8.29 -1.69
CA PHE A 170 -24.25 -7.21 -1.65
C PHE A 170 -24.89 -5.81 -1.71
N LEU A 171 -25.84 -5.61 -2.64
CA LEU A 171 -26.55 -4.34 -2.78
C LEU A 171 -27.58 -4.11 -1.65
N THR A 172 -28.07 -5.18 -1.03
CA THR A 172 -28.93 -5.11 0.17
C THR A 172 -28.12 -4.64 1.39
N VAL A 173 -26.94 -5.22 1.62
CA VAL A 173 -25.98 -4.77 2.66
C VAL A 173 -25.58 -3.32 2.41
N ALA A 174 -25.23 -2.94 1.18
CA ALA A 174 -24.87 -1.56 0.84
C ALA A 174 -25.99 -0.55 1.20
N ARG A 175 -27.27 -0.91 0.98
CA ARG A 175 -28.42 -0.07 1.36
C ARG A 175 -28.61 0.01 2.88
N ARG A 176 -28.50 -1.11 3.61
CA ARG A 176 -28.54 -1.14 5.09
C ARG A 176 -27.45 -0.26 5.69
N THR A 177 -26.22 -0.41 5.19
CA THR A 177 -25.04 0.39 5.55
C THR A 177 -25.25 1.88 5.28
N HIS A 178 -25.83 2.26 4.14
CA HIS A 178 -26.15 3.66 3.84
C HIS A 178 -27.23 4.23 4.77
N LEU A 179 -28.35 3.53 4.99
CA LEU A 179 -29.38 3.98 5.94
C LEU A 179 -28.81 4.15 7.36
N ARG A 180 -27.91 3.25 7.77
CA ARG A 180 -27.20 3.35 9.06
C ARG A 180 -26.24 4.53 9.10
N ALA A 181 -25.56 4.83 7.99
CA ALA A 181 -24.67 5.97 7.85
C ALA A 181 -25.43 7.31 7.94
N GLN A 182 -26.63 7.43 7.37
CA GLN A 182 -27.46 8.65 7.50
C GLN A 182 -27.75 9.00 8.97
N LEU A 183 -28.09 8.00 9.80
CA LEU A 183 -28.30 8.20 11.23
C LEU A 183 -27.04 8.75 11.93
N LEU A 184 -25.86 8.20 11.61
CA LEU A 184 -24.58 8.67 12.14
C LEU A 184 -24.25 10.09 11.69
N VAL A 185 -24.42 10.40 10.39
CA VAL A 185 -24.19 11.74 9.83
C VAL A 185 -25.07 12.77 10.53
N HIS A 186 -26.38 12.51 10.68
CA HIS A 186 -27.28 13.40 11.41
C HIS A 186 -26.86 13.55 12.89
N ARG A 187 -26.48 12.47 13.56
CA ARG A 187 -26.00 12.51 14.95
C ARG A 187 -24.73 13.37 15.11
N ILE A 188 -23.77 13.25 14.19
CA ILE A 188 -22.53 14.05 14.20
C ILE A 188 -22.85 15.53 13.94
N VAL A 189 -23.60 15.83 12.87
CA VAL A 189 -23.94 17.22 12.49
C VAL A 189 -24.79 17.91 13.57
N THR A 190 -25.56 17.16 14.35
CA THR A 190 -26.35 17.69 15.49
C THR A 190 -25.67 17.56 16.86
N ALA A 191 -24.40 17.13 16.93
CA ALA A 191 -23.66 17.05 18.19
C ALA A 191 -23.59 18.39 18.96
N PRO A 192 -23.41 19.58 18.32
CA PRO A 192 -23.40 20.87 19.02
C PRO A 192 -24.69 21.16 19.80
N GLN A 193 -25.85 20.73 19.28
CA GLN A 193 -27.16 20.92 19.91
C GLN A 193 -27.45 19.86 20.99
N ASN A 194 -26.77 18.71 20.95
CA ASN A 194 -26.90 17.64 21.94
C ASN A 194 -25.88 17.76 23.11
N GLY A 195 -24.93 18.69 23.03
CA GLY A 195 -24.07 19.12 24.12
C GLY A 195 -22.65 18.52 24.09
N THR A 196 -21.80 18.98 25.03
CA THR A 196 -20.36 18.68 25.07
C THR A 196 -20.01 17.20 25.09
N GLU A 197 -20.90 16.34 25.60
CA GLU A 197 -20.72 14.89 25.67
C GLU A 197 -21.08 14.13 24.37
N GLU A 198 -21.77 14.77 23.43
CA GLU A 198 -21.86 14.26 22.05
C GLU A 198 -20.76 14.88 21.18
N MET A 199 -20.35 16.13 21.46
CA MET A 199 -19.19 16.76 20.80
C MET A 199 -17.87 16.00 21.06
N SER A 200 -17.65 15.47 22.27
CA SER A 200 -16.50 14.62 22.58
C SER A 200 -16.45 13.33 21.75
N LYS A 201 -17.60 12.84 21.28
CA LYS A 201 -17.71 11.59 20.49
C LYS A 201 -17.58 11.80 18.99
N VAL A 202 -17.47 13.03 18.48
CA VAL A 202 -17.47 13.35 17.04
C VAL A 202 -16.38 12.59 16.28
N VAL A 203 -15.15 12.55 16.79
CA VAL A 203 -14.03 11.84 16.14
C VAL A 203 -14.28 10.33 16.09
N ARG A 204 -14.74 9.75 17.20
CA ARG A 204 -15.14 8.33 17.27
C ARG A 204 -16.32 8.01 16.35
N ASN A 205 -17.32 8.89 16.24
CA ASN A 205 -18.46 8.68 15.36
C ASN A 205 -18.10 8.84 13.87
N LEU A 206 -17.13 9.70 13.52
CA LEU A 206 -16.53 9.76 12.19
C LEU A 206 -15.75 8.47 11.86
N ASP A 207 -14.97 7.91 12.79
CA ASP A 207 -14.30 6.61 12.63
C ASP A 207 -15.31 5.46 12.47
N ARG A 208 -16.40 5.46 13.25
CA ARG A 208 -17.50 4.49 13.12
C ARG A 208 -18.18 4.59 11.75
N LEU A 209 -18.42 5.81 11.25
CA LEU A 209 -18.97 6.07 9.92
C LEU A 209 -18.02 5.60 8.79
N SER A 210 -16.72 5.88 8.92
CA SER A 210 -15.68 5.36 8.02
C SER A 210 -15.66 3.84 7.98
N ASN A 211 -15.53 3.19 9.15
CA ASN A 211 -15.50 1.73 9.26
C ASN A 211 -16.77 1.07 8.69
N LEU A 212 -17.94 1.65 8.96
CA LEU A 212 -19.24 1.16 8.47
C LEU A 212 -19.29 1.08 6.93
N LEU A 213 -18.71 2.08 6.25
CA LEU A 213 -18.62 2.12 4.79
C LEU A 213 -17.49 1.21 4.27
N CYS A 214 -16.27 1.37 4.78
CA CYS A 214 -15.09 0.59 4.35
C CYS A 214 -15.28 -0.91 4.51
N THR A 215 -15.92 -1.41 5.57
CA THR A 215 -16.14 -2.86 5.77
C THR A 215 -16.98 -3.49 4.64
N VAL A 216 -17.77 -2.70 3.90
CA VAL A 216 -18.49 -3.15 2.69
C VAL A 216 -17.72 -2.81 1.41
N ILE A 217 -17.16 -1.59 1.31
CA ILE A 217 -16.41 -1.12 0.12
C ILE A 217 -15.15 -1.98 -0.11
N ASP A 218 -14.34 -2.21 0.92
CA ASP A 218 -13.07 -2.94 0.83
C ASP A 218 -13.32 -4.42 0.48
N CYS A 219 -14.42 -5.00 0.99
CA CYS A 219 -14.91 -6.33 0.62
C CYS A 219 -15.37 -6.38 -0.85
N ALA A 220 -16.14 -5.38 -1.30
CA ALA A 220 -16.63 -5.28 -2.67
C ALA A 220 -15.49 -5.07 -3.69
N GLU A 221 -14.48 -4.25 -3.37
CA GLU A 221 -13.26 -4.06 -4.17
C GLU A 221 -12.52 -5.39 -4.36
N LEU A 222 -12.34 -6.18 -3.31
CA LEU A 222 -11.74 -7.51 -3.46
C LEU A 222 -12.60 -8.45 -4.33
N VAL A 223 -13.90 -8.55 -4.04
CA VAL A 223 -14.80 -9.50 -4.74
C VAL A 223 -14.93 -9.15 -6.22
N ARG A 224 -15.08 -7.87 -6.58
CA ARG A 224 -15.18 -7.45 -7.99
C ARG A 224 -13.88 -7.64 -8.80
N ASN A 225 -12.73 -7.71 -8.12
CA ASN A 225 -11.43 -8.02 -8.74
C ASN A 225 -11.11 -9.52 -8.79
N THR A 226 -11.67 -10.35 -7.89
CA THR A 226 -11.18 -11.74 -7.70
C THR A 226 -12.24 -12.83 -7.90
N HIS A 227 -13.53 -12.54 -7.78
CA HIS A 227 -14.56 -13.58 -7.83
C HIS A 227 -14.72 -14.19 -9.24
N PRO A 228 -14.68 -15.53 -9.41
CA PRO A 228 -14.74 -16.16 -10.73
C PRO A 228 -16.13 -16.14 -11.38
N ASP A 229 -17.21 -16.09 -10.60
CA ASP A 229 -18.58 -15.92 -11.10
C ASP A 229 -18.90 -14.44 -11.39
N PRO A 230 -19.26 -14.07 -12.64
CA PRO A 230 -19.66 -12.72 -13.01
C PRO A 230 -20.89 -12.15 -12.28
N ALA A 231 -21.74 -12.97 -11.66
CA ALA A 231 -22.89 -12.49 -10.88
C ALA A 231 -22.43 -11.74 -9.62
N TRP A 232 -21.52 -12.36 -8.86
CA TRP A 232 -20.86 -11.72 -7.71
C TRP A 232 -20.04 -10.50 -8.12
N VAL A 233 -19.30 -10.58 -9.24
CA VAL A 233 -18.53 -9.44 -9.76
C VAL A 233 -19.43 -8.24 -10.06
N ARG A 234 -20.60 -8.45 -10.70
CA ARG A 234 -21.55 -7.36 -10.95
C ARG A 234 -22.10 -6.78 -9.65
N ALA A 235 -22.65 -7.61 -8.76
CA ALA A 235 -23.25 -7.12 -7.53
C ALA A 235 -22.24 -6.41 -6.59
N ALA A 236 -20.97 -6.83 -6.62
CA ALA A 236 -19.89 -6.13 -5.92
C ALA A 236 -19.51 -4.80 -6.59
N ASN A 237 -19.51 -4.70 -7.93
CA ASN A 237 -19.39 -3.39 -8.60
C ASN A 237 -20.58 -2.48 -8.25
N ASP A 238 -21.82 -2.97 -8.33
CA ASP A 238 -23.04 -2.21 -8.01
C ASP A 238 -23.00 -1.65 -6.57
N ALA A 239 -22.56 -2.48 -5.61
CA ALA A 239 -22.42 -2.09 -4.21
C ALA A 239 -21.25 -1.10 -3.97
N TYR A 240 -20.12 -1.31 -4.65
CA TYR A 240 -18.95 -0.42 -4.60
C TYR A 240 -19.29 0.96 -5.17
N GLU A 241 -19.87 1.03 -6.37
CA GLU A 241 -20.27 2.30 -7.01
C GLU A 241 -21.29 3.06 -6.17
N TYR A 242 -22.29 2.36 -5.60
CA TYR A 242 -23.30 2.97 -4.73
C TYR A 242 -22.71 3.60 -3.46
N LEU A 243 -21.85 2.88 -2.73
CA LEU A 243 -21.26 3.38 -1.49
C LEU A 243 -20.15 4.41 -1.73
N CYS A 244 -19.32 4.24 -2.76
CA CYS A 244 -18.31 5.25 -3.14
C CYS A 244 -18.98 6.54 -3.62
N GLY A 245 -20.11 6.45 -4.33
CA GLY A 245 -20.94 7.61 -4.68
C GLY A 245 -21.42 8.40 -3.45
N TYR A 246 -21.92 7.71 -2.42
CA TYR A 246 -22.30 8.34 -1.16
C TYR A 246 -21.09 8.90 -0.39
N MET A 247 -19.98 8.17 -0.34
CA MET A 247 -18.74 8.59 0.32
C MET A 247 -18.17 9.89 -0.28
N ASN A 248 -18.32 10.11 -1.59
CA ASN A 248 -17.93 11.37 -2.24
C ASN A 248 -18.80 12.56 -1.77
N VAL A 249 -20.08 12.33 -1.44
CA VAL A 249 -20.94 13.34 -0.80
C VAL A 249 -20.47 13.61 0.63
N LEU A 250 -20.11 12.57 1.39
CA LEU A 250 -19.58 12.73 2.76
C LEU A 250 -18.28 13.52 2.79
N ASN A 251 -17.32 13.21 1.89
CA ASN A 251 -16.05 13.92 1.76
C ASN A 251 -16.22 15.42 1.43
N THR A 252 -17.39 15.83 0.93
CA THR A 252 -17.75 17.24 0.63
C THR A 252 -18.83 17.80 1.56
N HIS A 253 -19.22 17.09 2.62
CA HIS A 253 -20.33 17.45 3.50
C HIS A 253 -19.93 18.49 4.56
N GLN A 254 -20.19 19.77 4.27
CA GLN A 254 -19.79 20.92 5.11
C GLN A 254 -20.14 20.76 6.60
N GLY A 255 -21.30 20.20 6.94
CA GLY A 255 -21.70 20.00 8.34
C GLY A 255 -20.79 19.06 9.16
N LEU A 256 -20.14 18.08 8.52
CA LEU A 256 -19.20 17.17 9.20
C LEU A 256 -17.87 17.87 9.46
N TYR A 257 -17.35 18.55 8.43
CA TYR A 257 -16.15 19.39 8.53
C TYR A 257 -16.30 20.51 9.56
N THR A 258 -17.42 21.25 9.56
CA THR A 258 -17.68 22.34 10.52
C THR A 258 -17.66 21.81 11.95
N CYS A 259 -18.42 20.74 12.24
CA CYS A 259 -18.48 20.12 13.56
C CYS A 259 -17.11 19.61 14.03
N LEU A 260 -16.35 18.92 13.18
CA LEU A 260 -14.99 18.50 13.49
C LEU A 260 -14.06 19.69 13.75
N SER A 261 -14.19 20.77 12.98
CA SER A 261 -13.38 21.98 13.17
C SER A 261 -13.74 22.71 14.47
N GLU A 262 -15.01 22.65 14.93
CA GLU A 262 -15.45 23.21 16.22
C GLU A 262 -14.85 22.40 17.37
N VAL A 263 -14.91 21.06 17.29
CA VAL A 263 -14.27 20.16 18.26
C VAL A 263 -12.76 20.40 18.36
N LEU A 264 -12.06 20.61 17.23
CA LEU A 264 -10.63 20.91 17.20
C LEU A 264 -10.27 22.36 17.62
N LYS A 265 -11.25 23.27 17.70
CA LYS A 265 -11.08 24.64 18.23
C LYS A 265 -11.34 24.73 19.74
N ASP A 266 -12.18 23.85 20.29
CA ASP A 266 -12.42 23.76 21.73
C ASP A 266 -11.25 23.04 22.43
N LYS A 267 -10.39 23.84 23.06
CA LYS A 267 -9.28 23.35 23.89
C LYS A 267 -9.72 22.34 24.95
N SER A 268 -10.91 22.53 25.54
CA SER A 268 -11.41 21.63 26.58
C SER A 268 -11.79 20.25 26.04
N LEU A 269 -12.06 20.11 24.73
CA LEU A 269 -12.23 18.82 24.07
C LEU A 269 -10.87 18.24 23.66
N VAL A 270 -10.00 19.04 23.02
CA VAL A 270 -8.67 18.60 22.59
C VAL A 270 -7.79 18.14 23.76
N GLU A 271 -7.82 18.82 24.91
CA GLU A 271 -7.08 18.43 26.13
C GLU A 271 -7.58 17.12 26.77
N ARG A 272 -8.72 16.57 26.33
CA ARG A 272 -9.25 15.26 26.74
C ARG A 272 -8.99 14.13 25.72
N MET A 273 -8.57 14.45 24.50
CA MET A 273 -8.30 13.44 23.47
C MET A 273 -7.04 12.63 23.76
N SER A 274 -7.01 11.37 23.31
CA SER A 274 -5.75 10.64 23.21
C SER A 274 -4.92 11.15 22.02
N ALA A 275 -3.60 10.91 22.02
CA ALA A 275 -2.76 11.26 20.87
C ALA A 275 -3.20 10.55 19.58
N GLU A 276 -3.69 9.30 19.69
CA GLU A 276 -4.25 8.54 18.56
C GLU A 276 -5.56 9.16 18.04
N GLU A 277 -6.44 9.62 18.94
CA GLU A 277 -7.69 10.29 18.57
C GLU A 277 -7.44 11.64 17.90
N LEU A 278 -6.48 12.42 18.41
CA LEU A 278 -6.05 13.67 17.78
C LEU A 278 -5.41 13.42 16.41
N ALA A 279 -4.63 12.34 16.24
CA ALA A 279 -4.10 11.95 14.93
C ALA A 279 -5.24 11.63 13.93
N VAL A 280 -6.23 10.84 14.35
CA VAL A 280 -7.42 10.50 13.55
C VAL A 280 -8.25 11.74 13.19
N ALA A 281 -8.44 12.66 14.14
CA ALA A 281 -9.14 13.92 13.91
C ALA A 281 -8.43 14.78 12.85
N ASN A 282 -7.10 14.87 12.90
CA ASN A 282 -6.29 15.58 11.90
C ASN A 282 -6.30 14.88 10.53
N VAL A 283 -6.36 13.55 10.47
CA VAL A 283 -6.55 12.80 9.21
C VAL A 283 -7.89 13.17 8.57
N PHE A 284 -8.99 13.14 9.33
CA PHE A 284 -10.31 13.53 8.82
C PHE A 284 -10.34 15.01 8.38
N LEU A 285 -9.82 15.94 9.19
CA LEU A 285 -9.79 17.36 8.84
C LEU A 285 -9.08 17.59 7.51
N ARG A 286 -7.89 16.99 7.34
CA ARG A 286 -7.11 17.08 6.10
C ARG A 286 -7.82 16.45 4.90
N ASP A 287 -8.49 15.31 5.08
CA ASP A 287 -9.21 14.64 3.98
C ASP A 287 -10.45 15.43 3.53
N PHE A 288 -11.11 16.16 4.44
CA PHE A 288 -12.11 17.19 4.09
C PHE A 288 -11.45 18.40 3.38
N GLU A 289 -10.35 18.93 3.91
CA GLU A 289 -9.66 20.09 3.33
C GLU A 289 -9.10 19.82 1.93
N ARG A 290 -8.69 18.57 1.65
CA ARG A 290 -8.28 18.07 0.33
C ARG A 290 -9.39 18.16 -0.74
N SER A 291 -10.66 18.30 -0.37
CA SER A 291 -11.75 18.55 -1.32
C SER A 291 -11.96 20.05 -1.63
N GLY A 292 -11.14 20.94 -1.07
CA GLY A 292 -11.35 22.39 -1.12
C GLY A 292 -12.55 22.87 -0.29
N ILE A 293 -13.06 22.07 0.64
CA ILE A 293 -14.30 22.37 1.40
C ILE A 293 -14.23 23.68 2.22
N HIS A 294 -13.02 24.04 2.64
CA HIS A 294 -12.71 25.24 3.44
C HIS A 294 -12.60 26.51 2.59
N LEU A 295 -12.61 26.40 1.26
CA LEU A 295 -12.45 27.53 0.35
C LEU A 295 -13.78 28.30 0.17
N PRO A 296 -13.73 29.63 -0.03
CA PRO A 296 -14.87 30.42 -0.48
C PRO A 296 -15.48 29.86 -1.77
N ASP A 297 -16.77 30.12 -2.01
CA ASP A 297 -17.53 29.49 -3.10
C ASP A 297 -16.85 29.60 -4.47
N ASP A 298 -16.48 30.80 -4.91
CA ASP A 298 -15.76 31.03 -6.19
C ASP A 298 -14.44 30.24 -6.30
N SER A 299 -13.72 30.12 -5.20
CA SER A 299 -12.45 29.39 -5.11
C SER A 299 -12.66 27.88 -5.14
N ARG A 300 -13.69 27.38 -4.45
CA ARG A 300 -14.09 25.96 -4.49
C ARG A 300 -14.56 25.56 -5.89
N ASP A 301 -15.28 26.45 -6.57
CA ASP A 301 -15.69 26.31 -7.96
C ASP A 301 -14.49 26.20 -8.92
N ARG A 302 -13.44 26.99 -8.72
CA ARG A 302 -12.18 26.87 -9.47
C ARG A 302 -11.42 25.59 -9.10
N PHE A 303 -11.46 25.17 -7.84
CA PHE A 303 -10.79 23.96 -7.35
C PHE A 303 -11.37 22.70 -8.03
N VAL A 304 -12.68 22.60 -8.15
CA VAL A 304 -13.36 21.52 -8.88
C VAL A 304 -12.93 21.51 -10.35
N ARG A 305 -13.00 22.65 -11.05
CA ARG A 305 -12.60 22.75 -12.48
C ARG A 305 -11.14 22.34 -12.73
N LEU A 306 -10.21 22.78 -11.87
CA LEU A 306 -8.80 22.39 -11.98
C LEU A 306 -8.59 20.90 -11.67
N SER A 307 -9.33 20.35 -10.70
CA SER A 307 -9.28 18.92 -10.38
C SER A 307 -9.77 18.06 -11.55
N ASP A 308 -10.87 18.46 -12.20
CA ASP A 308 -11.37 17.79 -13.41
C ASP A 308 -10.39 17.89 -14.59
N GLU A 309 -9.77 19.05 -14.82
CA GLU A 309 -8.75 19.19 -15.87
C GLU A 309 -7.52 18.31 -15.57
N ILE A 310 -7.04 18.25 -14.33
CA ILE A 310 -5.95 17.36 -13.91
C ILE A 310 -6.31 15.88 -14.14
N LEU A 311 -7.56 15.48 -13.89
CA LEU A 311 -8.05 14.11 -14.13
C LEU A 311 -8.24 13.81 -15.63
N VAL A 312 -8.55 14.79 -16.47
CA VAL A 312 -8.57 14.63 -17.94
C VAL A 312 -7.15 14.54 -18.49
N LEU A 313 -6.29 15.53 -18.20
CA LEU A 313 -4.89 15.57 -18.66
C LEU A 313 -4.09 14.37 -18.16
N GLY A 314 -4.33 13.89 -16.94
CA GLY A 314 -3.70 12.70 -16.39
C GLY A 314 -4.10 11.40 -17.08
N ARG A 315 -5.36 11.27 -17.52
CA ARG A 315 -5.83 10.14 -18.34
C ARG A 315 -5.24 10.21 -19.75
N SER A 316 -5.22 11.40 -20.36
CA SER A 316 -4.51 11.67 -21.61
C SER A 316 -3.05 11.21 -21.51
N PHE A 317 -2.28 11.76 -20.55
CA PHE A 317 -0.88 11.43 -20.30
C PHE A 317 -0.63 9.92 -20.12
N LEU A 318 -1.46 9.20 -19.36
CA LEU A 318 -1.33 7.75 -19.22
C LEU A 318 -1.65 6.97 -20.51
N SER A 319 -2.63 7.42 -21.29
CA SER A 319 -3.00 6.79 -22.57
C SER A 319 -2.00 7.08 -23.70
N GLU A 320 -1.40 8.27 -23.67
CA GLU A 320 -0.41 8.77 -24.61
C GLU A 320 0.99 8.23 -24.28
N GLY A 321 1.35 8.08 -23.01
CA GLY A 321 2.64 7.54 -22.56
C GLY A 321 2.72 6.01 -22.50
N GLY A 322 1.60 5.30 -22.70
CA GLY A 322 1.51 3.85 -22.57
C GLY A 322 1.96 3.05 -23.80
N ASN A 323 2.30 1.78 -23.58
CA ASN A 323 2.52 0.80 -24.66
C ASN A 323 1.16 0.41 -25.26
N GLY A 324 0.89 0.84 -26.49
CA GLY A 324 -0.43 0.72 -27.12
C GLY A 324 -0.56 1.64 -28.33
N SER A 325 -1.75 2.23 -28.53
CA SER A 325 -2.07 3.11 -29.68
C SER A 325 -1.21 4.39 -29.81
N ALA A 326 -0.34 4.67 -28.85
CA ALA A 326 0.69 5.71 -28.94
C ALA A 326 1.91 5.33 -29.80
N SER A 327 1.97 4.10 -30.35
CA SER A 327 3.01 3.66 -31.29
C SER A 327 3.16 4.61 -32.48
N ASP A 328 2.04 5.13 -32.98
CA ASP A 328 1.95 5.89 -34.23
C ASP A 328 2.28 7.38 -34.05
N MET A 329 2.44 7.84 -32.80
CA MET A 329 2.82 9.21 -32.45
C MET A 329 4.34 9.41 -32.24
N ARG A 330 5.13 8.33 -32.23
CA ARG A 330 6.59 8.38 -32.00
C ARG A 330 7.37 7.95 -33.23
N GLU A 331 8.50 8.62 -33.48
CA GLU A 331 9.36 8.28 -34.61
C GLU A 331 9.96 6.86 -34.46
N PRO A 332 9.80 5.96 -35.46
CA PRO A 332 10.38 4.63 -35.41
C PRO A 332 11.89 4.67 -35.62
N ALA A 333 12.62 3.72 -35.02
CA ALA A 333 14.04 3.57 -35.29
C ALA A 333 14.26 3.10 -36.75
N LEU A 334 15.05 3.85 -37.49
CA LEU A 334 15.54 3.46 -38.82
C LEU A 334 16.88 2.75 -38.65
N ILE A 335 16.93 1.45 -38.94
CA ILE A 335 18.11 0.60 -38.69
C ILE A 335 18.55 -0.08 -39.99
N PRO A 336 19.57 0.45 -40.69
CA PRO A 336 20.21 -0.21 -41.84
C PRO A 336 20.76 -1.58 -41.48
N LEU A 337 20.59 -2.58 -42.36
CA LEU A 337 20.98 -3.96 -42.04
C LEU A 337 22.49 -4.13 -41.79
N SER A 338 23.36 -3.30 -42.36
CA SER A 338 24.80 -3.32 -42.09
C SER A 338 25.16 -3.02 -40.63
N TRP A 339 24.32 -2.27 -39.91
CA TRP A 339 24.52 -1.98 -38.47
C TRP A 339 24.16 -3.18 -37.58
N LEU A 340 23.59 -4.24 -38.15
CA LEU A 340 23.28 -5.51 -37.48
C LEU A 340 24.25 -6.63 -37.89
N ASN A 341 25.33 -6.32 -38.60
CA ASN A 341 26.40 -7.27 -38.89
C ASN A 341 27.00 -7.82 -37.59
N GLY A 342 27.12 -9.15 -37.49
CA GLY A 342 27.57 -9.84 -36.28
C GLY A 342 26.50 -10.00 -35.18
N ALA A 343 25.28 -9.47 -35.35
CA ALA A 343 24.19 -9.70 -34.40
C ALA A 343 23.68 -11.15 -34.43
N PRO A 344 23.13 -11.69 -33.32
CA PRO A 344 22.61 -13.05 -33.27
C PRO A 344 21.52 -13.33 -34.33
N PRO A 345 21.50 -14.53 -34.97
CA PRO A 345 20.46 -14.88 -35.95
C PRO A 345 19.03 -14.80 -35.40
N THR A 346 18.84 -14.99 -34.10
CA THR A 346 17.56 -14.83 -33.40
C THR A 346 17.06 -13.39 -33.42
N LEU A 347 17.94 -12.39 -33.19
CA LEU A 347 17.61 -10.97 -33.30
C LEU A 347 17.24 -10.60 -34.75
N LEU A 348 18.07 -11.02 -35.70
CA LEU A 348 17.83 -10.77 -37.13
C LEU A 348 16.51 -11.36 -37.61
N SER A 349 16.16 -12.57 -37.14
CA SER A 349 14.90 -13.24 -37.47
C SER A 349 13.68 -12.57 -36.83
N ALA A 350 13.79 -12.12 -35.57
CA ALA A 350 12.71 -11.39 -34.89
C ALA A 350 12.40 -10.07 -35.61
N LEU A 351 13.43 -9.26 -35.86
CA LEU A 351 13.35 -7.99 -36.57
C LEU A 351 12.74 -8.16 -37.97
N LYS A 352 13.33 -9.02 -38.82
CA LYS A 352 12.85 -9.21 -40.21
C LYS A 352 11.43 -9.78 -40.30
N LYS A 353 10.91 -10.39 -39.24
CA LYS A 353 9.53 -10.93 -39.19
C LYS A 353 8.48 -9.89 -38.78
N ARG A 354 8.89 -8.76 -38.16
CA ARG A 354 7.95 -7.83 -37.48
C ARG A 354 8.17 -6.35 -37.82
N SER A 355 9.35 -5.96 -38.29
CA SER A 355 9.65 -4.61 -38.78
C SER A 355 9.26 -4.46 -40.25
N ARG A 356 8.84 -3.26 -40.68
CA ARG A 356 8.71 -2.94 -42.12
C ARG A 356 10.12 -2.71 -42.70
N THR A 357 10.28 -2.82 -44.02
CA THR A 357 11.59 -2.60 -44.67
C THR A 357 11.45 -1.73 -45.92
N PHE A 358 12.43 -0.84 -46.15
CA PHE A 358 12.58 -0.06 -47.38
C PHE A 358 14.06 0.00 -47.76
N ASN A 359 14.39 0.46 -48.97
CA ASN A 359 15.77 0.76 -49.34
C ASN A 359 16.03 2.26 -49.14
N ASN A 360 17.13 2.60 -48.47
CA ASN A 360 17.50 4.00 -48.24
C ASN A 360 18.07 4.66 -49.52
N ARG A 361 18.53 5.92 -49.43
CA ARG A 361 19.05 6.69 -50.57
C ARG A 361 20.27 6.05 -51.24
N ASP A 362 21.03 5.25 -50.49
CA ASP A 362 22.23 4.54 -50.91
C ASP A 362 21.91 3.11 -51.42
N GLY A 363 20.63 2.75 -51.47
CA GLY A 363 20.13 1.43 -51.90
C GLY A 363 20.15 0.35 -50.80
N GLU A 364 20.60 0.66 -49.59
CA GLU A 364 20.70 -0.32 -48.50
C GLU A 364 19.33 -0.59 -47.85
N GLN A 365 19.00 -1.88 -47.71
CA GLN A 365 17.79 -2.30 -47.00
C GLN A 365 17.86 -1.88 -45.52
N THR A 366 16.88 -1.08 -45.12
CA THR A 366 16.74 -0.44 -43.81
C THR A 366 15.44 -0.90 -43.17
N LEU A 367 15.53 -1.31 -41.90
CA LEU A 367 14.39 -1.68 -41.08
C LEU A 367 13.71 -0.44 -40.49
N VAL A 368 12.39 -0.45 -40.42
CA VAL A 368 11.56 0.51 -39.68
C VAL A 368 10.99 -0.21 -38.47
N VAL A 369 11.48 0.14 -37.28
CA VAL A 369 11.23 -0.58 -36.03
C VAL A 369 10.48 0.34 -35.06
N PRO A 370 9.23 0.03 -34.64
CA PRO A 370 8.42 0.93 -33.81
C PRO A 370 9.06 1.29 -32.46
N ALA A 371 8.82 2.51 -31.99
CA ALA A 371 9.41 3.09 -30.78
C ALA A 371 9.08 2.31 -29.48
N ASP A 372 7.92 1.68 -29.42
CA ASP A 372 7.41 0.89 -28.29
C ASP A 372 7.79 -0.60 -28.36
N SER A 373 8.44 -1.04 -29.45
CA SER A 373 8.65 -2.46 -29.72
C SER A 373 9.77 -3.08 -28.86
N TRP A 374 9.52 -4.28 -28.31
CA TRP A 374 10.53 -5.04 -27.56
C TRP A 374 11.74 -5.42 -28.43
N GLU A 375 11.59 -5.43 -29.76
CA GLU A 375 12.68 -5.53 -30.72
C GLU A 375 13.77 -4.46 -30.48
N LEU A 376 13.43 -3.23 -30.07
CA LEU A 376 14.41 -2.19 -29.72
C LEU A 376 15.19 -2.49 -28.43
N GLN A 377 14.57 -3.16 -27.46
CA GLN A 377 15.27 -3.65 -26.27
C GLN A 377 16.27 -4.75 -26.64
N ALA A 378 15.89 -5.63 -27.57
CA ALA A 378 16.77 -6.68 -28.10
C ALA A 378 17.93 -6.09 -28.92
N VAL A 379 17.70 -5.07 -29.75
CA VAL A 379 18.76 -4.29 -30.43
C VAL A 379 19.71 -3.66 -29.41
N SER A 380 19.18 -3.00 -28.38
CA SER A 380 19.97 -2.31 -27.36
C SER A 380 20.89 -3.24 -26.57
N ARG A 381 20.52 -4.52 -26.42
CA ARG A 381 21.32 -5.55 -25.74
C ARG A 381 22.25 -6.34 -26.65
N LEU A 382 21.91 -6.53 -27.93
CA LEU A 382 22.55 -7.54 -28.78
C LEU A 382 23.15 -7.02 -30.10
N ALA A 383 22.90 -5.77 -30.50
CA ALA A 383 23.48 -5.22 -31.73
C ALA A 383 24.94 -4.74 -31.48
N PRO A 384 25.95 -5.25 -32.22
CA PRO A 384 27.36 -4.87 -31.99
C PRO A 384 27.65 -3.39 -32.31
N ASP A 385 27.03 -2.85 -33.37
CA ASP A 385 27.23 -1.46 -33.79
C ASP A 385 26.55 -0.48 -32.82
N SER A 386 27.32 0.51 -32.34
CA SER A 386 26.81 1.58 -31.47
C SER A 386 25.75 2.44 -32.16
N ARG A 387 25.74 2.52 -33.51
CA ARG A 387 24.74 3.27 -34.30
C ARG A 387 23.34 2.64 -34.20
N ALA A 388 23.24 1.31 -34.29
CA ALA A 388 21.97 0.60 -34.10
C ALA A 388 21.44 0.79 -32.67
N ARG A 389 22.33 0.73 -31.67
CA ARG A 389 21.94 0.99 -30.28
C ARG A 389 21.54 2.45 -30.04
N LYS A 390 22.23 3.44 -30.62
CA LYS A 390 21.84 4.86 -30.56
C LYS A 390 20.45 5.07 -31.14
N ALA A 391 20.17 4.52 -32.33
CA ALA A 391 18.86 4.63 -32.98
C ALA A 391 17.75 3.99 -32.15
N ALA A 392 17.97 2.78 -31.63
CA ALA A 392 17.02 2.10 -30.76
C ALA A 392 16.77 2.86 -29.45
N TYR A 393 17.82 3.36 -28.80
CA TYR A 393 17.72 4.14 -27.57
C TYR A 393 16.95 5.45 -27.78
N LEU A 394 17.27 6.23 -28.82
CA LEU A 394 16.57 7.49 -29.09
C LEU A 394 15.09 7.26 -29.40
N ALA A 395 14.74 6.31 -30.28
CA ALA A 395 13.33 5.99 -30.56
C ALA A 395 12.58 5.48 -29.31
N SER A 396 13.22 4.65 -28.47
CA SER A 396 12.59 4.15 -27.24
C SER A 396 12.37 5.25 -26.19
N ASN A 397 13.21 6.29 -26.17
CA ASN A 397 13.22 7.33 -25.14
C ASN A 397 12.78 8.71 -25.65
N SER A 398 12.16 8.77 -26.84
CA SER A 398 11.50 9.97 -27.36
C SER A 398 10.01 9.98 -27.03
N GLY A 399 9.39 11.13 -27.26
CA GLY A 399 7.97 11.42 -27.16
C GLY A 399 7.67 12.68 -27.98
N SER A 400 6.46 12.77 -28.52
CA SER A 400 6.03 13.84 -29.43
C SER A 400 5.84 15.18 -28.72
N ASN A 401 5.73 16.26 -29.49
CA ASN A 401 5.46 17.60 -28.96
C ASN A 401 4.11 17.66 -28.22
N GLU A 402 3.13 16.90 -28.69
CA GLU A 402 1.81 16.76 -28.09
C GLU A 402 1.90 16.07 -26.73
N GLN A 403 2.64 14.95 -26.62
CA GLN A 403 2.86 14.25 -25.36
C GLN A 403 3.58 15.13 -24.32
N VAL A 404 4.54 15.95 -24.78
CA VAL A 404 5.24 16.95 -23.95
C VAL A 404 4.27 18.04 -23.48
N ALA A 405 3.43 18.57 -24.38
CA ALA A 405 2.45 19.60 -24.06
C ALA A 405 1.34 19.10 -23.11
N THR A 406 0.88 17.85 -23.24
CA THR A 406 -0.04 17.21 -22.29
C THR A 406 0.54 17.16 -20.89
N LEU A 407 1.82 16.76 -20.75
CA LEU A 407 2.51 16.76 -19.47
C LEU A 407 2.69 18.17 -18.91
N GLU A 408 3.18 19.12 -19.72
CA GLU A 408 3.46 20.48 -19.24
C GLU A 408 2.16 21.18 -18.77
N ARG A 409 1.04 21.01 -19.47
CA ARG A 409 -0.28 21.44 -19.00
C ARG A 409 -0.71 20.77 -17.68
N LEU A 410 -0.45 19.48 -17.50
CA LEU A 410 -0.76 18.77 -16.26
C LEU A 410 0.02 19.34 -15.07
N LEU A 411 1.28 19.75 -15.28
CA LEU A 411 2.09 20.40 -14.26
C LEU A 411 1.60 21.83 -13.97
N THR A 412 1.26 22.62 -14.99
CA THR A 412 0.69 23.97 -14.80
C THR A 412 -0.64 23.95 -14.03
N ALA A 413 -1.59 23.08 -14.42
CA ALA A 413 -2.88 22.97 -13.74
C ALA A 413 -2.74 22.57 -12.26
N ARG A 414 -1.75 21.73 -11.94
CA ARG A 414 -1.38 21.35 -10.56
C ARG A 414 -0.78 22.50 -9.76
N THR A 415 0.05 23.32 -10.39
CA THR A 415 0.59 24.54 -9.78
C THR A 415 -0.52 25.55 -9.48
N GLU A 416 -1.47 25.74 -10.40
CA GLU A 416 -2.67 26.56 -10.14
C GLU A 416 -3.52 26.02 -8.97
N LEU A 417 -3.71 24.69 -8.87
CA LEU A 417 -4.45 24.06 -7.78
C LEU A 417 -3.75 24.27 -6.42
N ALA A 418 -2.42 24.16 -6.39
CA ALA A 418 -1.62 24.44 -5.19
C ALA A 418 -1.74 25.91 -4.77
N HIS A 419 -1.57 26.85 -5.72
CA HIS A 419 -1.69 28.29 -5.44
C HIS A 419 -3.09 28.65 -4.92
N LEU A 420 -4.13 28.02 -5.48
CA LEU A 420 -5.52 28.18 -5.04
C LEU A 420 -5.79 27.68 -3.60
N THR A 421 -5.00 26.71 -3.12
CA THR A 421 -5.05 26.21 -1.73
C THR A 421 -4.03 26.91 -0.80
N GLY A 422 -3.41 28.01 -1.25
CA GLY A 422 -2.44 28.76 -0.46
C GLY A 422 -1.09 28.05 -0.28
N LYS A 423 -0.71 27.19 -1.25
CA LYS A 423 0.55 26.47 -1.30
C LYS A 423 1.44 27.01 -2.41
N GLU A 424 2.76 27.07 -2.19
CA GLU A 424 3.69 27.60 -3.20
C GLU A 424 3.87 26.64 -4.38
N SER A 425 3.65 25.34 -4.15
CA SER A 425 3.87 24.28 -5.14
C SER A 425 3.01 23.04 -4.89
N TYR A 426 2.80 22.23 -5.93
CA TYR A 426 2.07 20.95 -5.81
C TYR A 426 2.81 19.96 -4.90
N ALA A 427 4.14 20.03 -4.83
CA ALA A 427 4.92 19.27 -3.87
C ALA A 427 4.61 19.70 -2.42
N GLU A 428 4.55 21.00 -2.10
CA GLU A 428 4.17 21.46 -0.76
C GLU A 428 2.74 21.03 -0.37
N MET A 429 1.81 21.08 -1.32
CA MET A 429 0.43 20.58 -1.14
C MET A 429 0.38 19.07 -0.87
N THR A 430 1.21 18.28 -1.55
CA THR A 430 1.16 16.80 -1.53
C THR A 430 2.00 16.17 -0.43
N LEU A 431 3.01 16.87 0.10
CA LEU A 431 3.93 16.34 1.11
C LEU A 431 3.46 16.56 2.56
N ALA A 432 2.40 17.34 2.78
CA ALA A 432 1.96 17.74 4.13
C ALA A 432 1.53 16.58 5.06
N ASP A 433 1.14 15.42 4.53
CA ASP A 433 0.80 14.20 5.29
C ASP A 433 1.92 13.14 5.33
N LYS A 434 3.10 13.47 4.81
CA LYS A 434 4.25 12.56 4.65
C LYS A 434 5.27 12.77 5.77
N MET A 435 6.11 11.78 6.06
CA MET A 435 7.23 11.94 6.99
C MET A 435 8.14 13.10 6.59
N SER A 436 8.33 13.33 5.29
CA SER A 436 9.13 14.45 4.80
C SER A 436 8.54 15.84 5.07
N ARG A 437 7.20 15.97 5.11
CA ARG A 437 6.41 17.20 5.35
C ARG A 437 6.60 18.37 4.36
N ARG A 438 7.76 18.52 3.68
CA ARG A 438 8.13 19.68 2.84
C ARG A 438 9.03 19.30 1.64
N PRO A 439 9.01 20.03 0.51
CA PRO A 439 9.89 19.76 -0.64
C PRO A 439 11.39 19.86 -0.30
N GLU A 440 11.79 20.88 0.46
CA GLU A 440 13.20 21.10 0.86
C GLU A 440 13.78 19.92 1.65
N HIS A 441 12.93 19.27 2.45
CA HIS A 441 13.28 18.07 3.21
C HIS A 441 13.53 16.86 2.30
N VAL A 442 12.70 16.67 1.26
CA VAL A 442 12.90 15.63 0.24
C VAL A 442 14.18 15.89 -0.56
N GLU A 443 14.45 17.15 -0.94
CA GLU A 443 15.65 17.51 -1.70
C GLU A 443 16.93 17.27 -0.89
N GLU A 444 16.95 17.62 0.40
CA GLU A 444 18.08 17.33 1.32
C GLU A 444 18.34 15.82 1.45
N PHE A 445 17.28 15.01 1.60
CA PHE A 445 17.39 13.54 1.54
C PHE A 445 17.97 13.06 0.20
N LEU A 446 17.38 13.47 -0.93
CA LEU A 446 17.77 12.99 -2.25
C LEU A 446 19.18 13.44 -2.68
N SER A 447 19.61 14.66 -2.34
CA SER A 447 20.98 15.13 -2.62
C SER A 447 22.03 14.47 -1.73
N THR A 448 21.69 14.18 -0.48
CA THR A 448 22.56 13.41 0.42
C THR A 448 22.67 11.95 -0.04
N LEU A 449 21.54 11.30 -0.35
CA LEU A 449 21.52 9.94 -0.90
C LEU A 449 22.27 9.83 -2.23
N ALA A 450 22.05 10.76 -3.17
CA ALA A 450 22.79 10.82 -4.43
C ALA A 450 24.30 10.91 -4.20
N THR A 451 24.74 11.66 -3.20
CA THR A 451 26.15 11.84 -2.88
C THR A 451 26.77 10.62 -2.20
N HIS A 452 26.04 9.97 -1.28
CA HIS A 452 26.46 8.71 -0.66
C HIS A 452 26.53 7.55 -1.68
N HIS A 453 25.58 7.50 -2.63
CA HIS A 453 25.47 6.41 -3.60
C HIS A 453 26.42 6.50 -4.79
N ARG A 454 26.79 7.73 -5.21
CA ARG A 454 27.62 8.02 -6.40
C ARG A 454 28.87 7.11 -6.56
N PRO A 455 29.67 6.79 -5.51
CA PRO A 455 30.84 5.93 -5.66
C PRO A 455 30.53 4.50 -6.09
N ARG A 456 29.40 3.91 -5.64
CA ARG A 456 29.01 2.53 -6.01
C ARG A 456 28.59 2.48 -7.47
N ALA A 457 27.71 3.39 -7.89
CA ALA A 457 27.27 3.50 -9.27
C ALA A 457 28.45 3.77 -10.22
N GLN A 458 29.36 4.67 -9.86
CA GLN A 458 30.56 4.97 -10.65
C GLN A 458 31.47 3.74 -10.81
N SER A 459 31.65 2.93 -9.75
CA SER A 459 32.42 1.67 -9.81
C SER A 459 31.85 0.68 -10.86
N ILE A 460 30.52 0.53 -10.92
CA ILE A 460 29.86 -0.32 -11.93
C ILE A 460 30.00 0.30 -13.33
N LEU A 461 29.80 1.62 -13.50
CA LEU A 461 30.02 2.30 -14.78
C LEU A 461 31.45 2.10 -15.31
N ASP A 462 32.45 2.17 -14.43
CA ASP A 462 33.85 1.94 -14.81
C ASP A 462 34.18 0.46 -15.09
N ALA A 463 33.44 -0.48 -14.50
CA ALA A 463 33.47 -1.88 -14.94
C ALA A 463 32.92 -2.03 -16.37
N LEU A 464 31.75 -1.44 -16.67
CA LEU A 464 31.17 -1.48 -18.02
C LEU A 464 32.07 -0.77 -19.06
N ARG A 465 32.71 0.35 -18.69
CA ARG A 465 33.72 1.04 -19.52
C ARG A 465 34.94 0.16 -19.83
N LYS A 466 35.41 -0.66 -18.88
CA LYS A 466 36.50 -1.64 -19.10
C LYS A 466 36.06 -2.81 -19.99
N VAL A 467 34.80 -3.22 -19.97
CA VAL A 467 34.24 -4.16 -20.96
C VAL A 467 34.20 -3.49 -22.35
N LYS A 468 33.73 -2.25 -22.45
CA LYS A 468 33.73 -1.48 -23.71
C LYS A 468 35.14 -1.32 -24.28
N GLN A 469 36.12 -0.94 -23.47
CA GLN A 469 37.52 -0.80 -23.89
C GLN A 469 38.11 -2.12 -24.44
N ARG A 470 37.82 -3.26 -23.80
CA ARG A 470 38.22 -4.59 -24.31
C ARG A 470 37.54 -4.95 -25.63
N HIS A 471 36.31 -4.50 -25.87
CA HIS A 471 35.56 -4.76 -27.09
C HIS A 471 36.03 -3.90 -28.29
N VAL A 472 36.33 -2.61 -28.07
CA VAL A 472 36.70 -1.69 -29.17
C VAL A 472 38.21 -1.49 -29.35
N GLY A 473 39.01 -1.81 -28.32
CA GLY A 473 40.46 -1.59 -28.30
C GLY A 473 40.87 -0.14 -28.02
N GLY A 474 42.15 0.06 -27.69
CA GLY A 474 42.75 1.39 -27.51
C GLY A 474 42.54 2.02 -26.13
N SER A 475 42.41 3.35 -26.11
CA SER A 475 42.17 4.17 -24.91
C SER A 475 40.77 3.92 -24.33
N LEU A 476 40.53 4.39 -23.10
CA LEU A 476 39.22 4.31 -22.46
C LEU A 476 38.20 5.15 -23.28
N PRO A 477 37.16 4.53 -23.88
CA PRO A 477 36.25 5.23 -24.78
C PRO A 477 35.11 5.90 -24.01
N ASP A 478 34.49 6.93 -24.61
CA ASP A 478 33.21 7.48 -24.14
C ASP A 478 32.17 6.38 -23.92
N PHE A 479 31.29 6.56 -22.95
CA PHE A 479 30.25 5.59 -22.61
C PHE A 479 28.90 6.29 -22.54
N TYR A 480 28.05 6.08 -23.54
CA TYR A 480 26.76 6.75 -23.66
C TYR A 480 25.63 5.89 -23.07
N ALA A 481 24.45 6.46 -22.86
CA ALA A 481 23.30 5.71 -22.33
C ALA A 481 22.94 4.45 -23.15
N TRP A 482 23.09 4.52 -24.49
CA TRP A 482 22.86 3.40 -25.42
C TRP A 482 23.99 2.34 -25.43
N ASP A 483 25.06 2.55 -24.68
CA ASP A 483 26.08 1.51 -24.43
C ASP A 483 25.74 0.67 -23.19
N ARG A 484 24.87 1.14 -22.29
CA ARG A 484 24.56 0.50 -20.99
C ARG A 484 24.11 -0.95 -21.14
N GLU A 485 23.02 -1.19 -21.86
CA GLU A 485 22.38 -2.51 -21.95
C GLU A 485 23.31 -3.58 -22.58
N PHE A 486 24.05 -3.20 -23.62
CA PHE A 486 24.98 -4.10 -24.31
C PHE A 486 26.18 -4.47 -23.44
N TYR A 487 26.85 -3.49 -22.80
CA TYR A 487 27.99 -3.81 -21.95
C TYR A 487 27.59 -4.38 -20.59
N ALA A 488 26.37 -4.14 -20.11
CA ALA A 488 25.78 -4.88 -19.01
C ALA A 488 25.66 -6.37 -19.34
N GLU A 489 25.05 -6.74 -20.48
CA GLU A 489 24.94 -8.14 -20.93
C GLU A 489 26.32 -8.81 -21.06
N HIS A 490 27.30 -8.11 -21.63
CA HIS A 490 28.68 -8.62 -21.71
C HIS A 490 29.36 -8.74 -20.34
N TYR A 491 29.20 -7.76 -19.44
CA TYR A 491 29.72 -7.80 -18.06
C TYR A 491 29.15 -8.99 -17.28
N MET A 492 27.83 -9.19 -17.34
CA MET A 492 27.14 -10.31 -16.71
C MET A 492 27.71 -11.65 -17.18
N ARG A 493 27.89 -11.84 -18.49
CA ARG A 493 28.44 -13.08 -19.06
C ARG A 493 29.93 -13.30 -18.79
N GLN A 494 30.73 -12.24 -18.71
CA GLN A 494 32.20 -12.35 -18.61
C GLN A 494 32.71 -12.37 -17.16
N GLU A 495 32.11 -11.57 -16.27
CA GLU A 495 32.66 -11.29 -14.94
C GLU A 495 31.79 -11.85 -13.79
N VAL A 496 30.49 -12.05 -14.02
CA VAL A 496 29.51 -12.41 -12.95
C VAL A 496 29.05 -13.86 -13.07
N MET A 497 28.60 -14.30 -14.25
CA MET A 497 28.04 -15.63 -14.51
C MET A 497 29.13 -16.66 -14.87
N THR A 498 30.23 -16.66 -14.11
CA THR A 498 31.44 -17.46 -14.39
C THR A 498 31.31 -18.94 -14.05
N ALA A 499 30.23 -19.36 -13.38
CA ALA A 499 29.92 -20.75 -13.06
C ALA A 499 28.41 -21.05 -13.20
N PRO A 500 28.01 -22.30 -13.53
CA PRO A 500 26.60 -22.69 -13.56
C PRO A 500 25.96 -22.58 -12.17
N SER A 501 24.74 -22.04 -12.10
CA SER A 501 23.94 -21.98 -10.87
C SER A 501 22.94 -23.15 -10.78
N LEU A 502 22.73 -23.66 -9.57
CA LEU A 502 21.71 -24.68 -9.31
C LEU A 502 20.30 -24.06 -9.45
N PRO A 503 19.30 -24.76 -10.05
CA PRO A 503 17.91 -24.31 -10.05
C PRO A 503 17.31 -24.31 -8.62
N ILE A 504 17.32 -23.15 -7.97
CA ILE A 504 16.93 -23.03 -6.55
C ILE A 504 15.40 -23.14 -6.29
N SER A 505 14.56 -23.03 -7.32
CA SER A 505 13.08 -23.06 -7.16
C SER A 505 12.54 -24.37 -6.57
N SER A 506 13.27 -25.48 -6.72
CA SER A 506 12.92 -26.77 -6.10
C SER A 506 12.95 -26.76 -4.56
N TYR A 507 13.51 -25.71 -3.95
CA TYR A 507 13.57 -25.46 -2.51
C TYR A 507 12.51 -24.46 -2.01
N PHE A 508 11.70 -23.91 -2.92
CA PHE A 508 10.70 -22.88 -2.61
C PHE A 508 9.34 -23.31 -3.16
N SER A 509 8.77 -24.40 -2.61
CA SER A 509 7.35 -24.65 -2.83
C SER A 509 6.52 -23.65 -2.02
N VAL A 510 5.30 -23.36 -2.43
CA VAL A 510 4.40 -22.47 -1.67
C VAL A 510 4.24 -22.96 -0.22
N GLY A 511 4.14 -24.28 -0.02
CA GLY A 511 4.08 -24.90 1.30
C GLY A 511 5.36 -24.73 2.14
N THR A 512 6.57 -24.89 1.56
CA THR A 512 7.81 -24.66 2.32
C THR A 512 8.02 -23.19 2.64
N VAL A 513 7.60 -22.28 1.77
CA VAL A 513 7.66 -20.84 2.01
C VAL A 513 6.70 -20.40 3.13
N PHE A 514 5.43 -20.82 3.11
CA PHE A 514 4.49 -20.52 4.20
C PHE A 514 4.91 -21.15 5.54
N ALA A 515 5.44 -22.38 5.53
CA ALA A 515 6.02 -23.01 6.72
C ALA A 515 7.21 -22.21 7.27
N GLY A 516 8.12 -21.75 6.41
CA GLY A 516 9.26 -20.91 6.79
C GLY A 516 8.87 -19.53 7.33
N LEU A 517 7.86 -18.89 6.74
CA LEU A 517 7.26 -17.64 7.24
C LEU A 517 6.66 -17.83 8.63
N SER A 518 5.89 -18.91 8.85
CA SER A 518 5.31 -19.24 10.17
C SER A 518 6.41 -19.44 11.24
N ARG A 519 7.50 -20.15 10.91
CA ARG A 519 8.68 -20.30 11.78
C ARG A 519 9.38 -18.97 12.07
N LEU A 520 9.51 -18.08 11.08
CA LEU A 520 10.11 -16.76 11.24
C LEU A 520 9.29 -15.90 12.19
N PHE A 521 7.99 -15.72 11.92
CA PHE A 521 7.10 -14.91 12.74
C PHE A 521 6.92 -15.46 14.16
N SER A 522 7.02 -16.78 14.35
CA SER A 522 7.07 -17.38 15.69
C SER A 522 8.32 -16.92 16.46
N ARG A 523 9.48 -16.85 15.79
CA ARG A 523 10.76 -16.44 16.40
C ARG A 523 10.86 -14.94 16.67
N ILE A 524 10.33 -14.08 15.79
CA ILE A 524 10.47 -12.62 15.94
C ILE A 524 9.25 -11.97 16.61
N TYR A 525 8.02 -12.41 16.34
CA TYR A 525 6.78 -11.74 16.82
C TYR A 525 5.91 -12.59 17.75
N GLY A 526 6.23 -13.88 17.97
CA GLY A 526 5.33 -14.80 18.67
C GLY A 526 4.01 -14.98 17.95
N ILE A 527 4.05 -14.97 16.62
CA ILE A 527 2.89 -15.10 15.75
C ILE A 527 3.13 -16.29 14.81
N ARG A 528 2.20 -17.23 14.80
CA ARG A 528 2.25 -18.41 13.93
C ARG A 528 1.02 -18.47 13.02
N LEU A 529 1.20 -19.08 11.86
CA LEU A 529 0.14 -19.27 10.87
C LEU A 529 -0.39 -20.70 11.00
N ARG A 530 -1.66 -20.86 11.38
CA ARG A 530 -2.33 -22.16 11.48
C ARG A 530 -3.26 -22.33 10.28
N ALA A 531 -3.11 -23.43 9.52
CA ALA A 531 -4.04 -23.74 8.45
C ALA A 531 -5.44 -24.07 9.02
N ALA A 532 -6.49 -23.48 8.46
CA ALA A 532 -7.85 -23.60 8.98
C ALA A 532 -8.82 -24.12 7.91
N ALA A 533 -9.84 -24.87 8.36
CA ALA A 533 -10.87 -25.39 7.48
C ALA A 533 -11.77 -24.25 6.95
N VAL A 534 -12.05 -24.30 5.64
CA VAL A 534 -12.96 -23.39 4.95
C VAL A 534 -14.40 -23.93 5.04
N ARG A 535 -15.35 -23.06 5.37
CA ARG A 535 -16.78 -23.38 5.54
C ARG A 535 -17.58 -23.10 4.26
N ALA A 536 -18.81 -23.60 4.20
CA ALA A 536 -19.63 -23.53 2.99
C ALA A 536 -19.97 -22.08 2.61
N GLY A 537 -19.46 -21.61 1.46
CA GLY A 537 -19.66 -20.24 0.98
C GLY A 537 -18.68 -19.20 1.55
N GLU A 538 -17.71 -19.59 2.38
CA GLU A 538 -16.76 -18.66 3.01
C GLU A 538 -15.78 -18.00 2.02
N VAL A 539 -15.46 -18.68 0.91
CA VAL A 539 -14.48 -18.23 -0.11
C VAL A 539 -15.07 -18.26 -1.52
N TRP A 540 -14.53 -17.38 -2.36
CA TRP A 540 -14.92 -17.18 -3.77
C TRP A 540 -14.38 -18.24 -4.74
N SER A 541 -13.40 -19.05 -4.33
CA SER A 541 -12.71 -20.00 -5.20
C SER A 541 -12.15 -21.18 -4.38
N PRO A 542 -12.21 -22.43 -4.87
CA PRO A 542 -11.74 -23.62 -4.14
C PRO A 542 -10.21 -23.65 -3.96
N ASP A 543 -9.47 -22.80 -4.68
CA ASP A 543 -8.02 -22.62 -4.55
C ASP A 543 -7.62 -21.57 -3.50
N VAL A 544 -8.57 -21.07 -2.71
CA VAL A 544 -8.33 -20.07 -1.65
C VAL A 544 -8.19 -20.80 -0.31
N HIS A 545 -7.02 -20.69 0.30
CA HIS A 545 -6.74 -21.33 1.58
C HIS A 545 -6.90 -20.34 2.73
N LYS A 546 -7.53 -20.76 3.83
CA LYS A 546 -7.70 -19.94 5.04
C LYS A 546 -6.60 -20.25 6.04
N LEU A 547 -5.94 -19.21 6.54
CA LEU A 547 -4.99 -19.28 7.64
C LEU A 547 -5.50 -18.43 8.81
N GLU A 548 -5.50 -19.02 10.00
CA GLU A 548 -5.62 -18.28 11.25
C GLU A 548 -4.23 -17.74 11.63
N VAL A 549 -4.16 -16.45 11.93
CA VAL A 549 -3.00 -15.83 12.56
C VAL A 549 -3.18 -16.00 14.06
N VAL A 550 -2.26 -16.72 14.70
CA VAL A 550 -2.36 -17.11 16.12
C VAL A 550 -1.20 -16.49 16.90
N GLU A 551 -1.49 -15.84 18.02
CA GLU A 551 -0.48 -15.32 18.95
C GLU A 551 -0.23 -16.31 20.11
N GLU A 552 1.02 -16.33 20.58
CA GLU A 552 1.46 -17.05 21.77
C GLU A 552 0.82 -16.50 23.05
N SER A 553 0.18 -17.37 23.83
CA SER A 553 -0.39 -17.04 25.15
C SER A 553 0.48 -17.57 26.30
N ASN A 554 0.34 -16.93 27.46
CA ASN A 554 0.91 -17.36 28.74
C ASN A 554 0.07 -18.45 29.44
N GLU A 555 -1.19 -18.60 29.05
CA GLU A 555 -2.11 -19.62 29.59
C GLU A 555 -2.04 -20.94 28.82
N LEU A 556 -2.03 -22.06 29.56
CA LEU A 556 -1.86 -23.39 28.99
C LEU A 556 -3.03 -23.78 28.07
N GLY A 557 -2.79 -23.74 26.75
CA GLY A 557 -3.78 -24.08 25.73
C GLY A 557 -4.65 -22.92 25.24
N ALA A 558 -4.42 -21.68 25.71
CA ALA A 558 -5.16 -20.49 25.30
C ALA A 558 -4.65 -19.88 23.98
N ASP A 559 -4.44 -20.71 22.95
CA ASP A 559 -3.96 -20.31 21.62
C ASP A 559 -4.90 -19.29 20.95
N ARG A 560 -4.48 -18.03 20.88
CA ARG A 560 -5.39 -16.94 20.50
C ARG A 560 -5.34 -16.61 19.02
N VAL A 561 -6.45 -16.80 18.31
CA VAL A 561 -6.62 -16.27 16.95
C VAL A 561 -6.69 -14.73 17.03
N VAL A 562 -5.73 -14.07 16.39
CA VAL A 562 -5.60 -12.61 16.34
C VAL A 562 -5.97 -12.01 14.99
N GLY A 563 -6.19 -12.84 13.97
CA GLY A 563 -6.71 -12.40 12.68
C GLY A 563 -6.79 -13.55 11.66
N THR A 564 -7.28 -13.23 10.45
CA THR A 564 -7.45 -14.21 9.37
C THR A 564 -6.76 -13.74 8.09
N ILE A 565 -5.99 -14.62 7.47
CA ILE A 565 -5.42 -14.45 6.13
C ILE A 565 -6.14 -15.42 5.18
N TYR A 566 -6.69 -14.92 4.09
CA TYR A 566 -7.07 -15.77 2.96
C TYR A 566 -5.98 -15.69 1.88
N ALA A 567 -5.42 -16.84 1.53
CA ALA A 567 -4.34 -16.98 0.57
C ALA A 567 -4.92 -17.40 -0.80
N ASP A 568 -5.09 -16.44 -1.70
CA ASP A 568 -5.55 -16.63 -3.07
C ASP A 568 -4.34 -16.53 -4.02
N LEU A 569 -3.54 -17.58 -4.03
CA LEU A 569 -2.16 -17.50 -4.53
C LEU A 569 -1.99 -17.84 -6.01
N PHE A 570 -2.96 -18.53 -6.62
CA PHE A 570 -2.79 -19.18 -7.92
C PHE A 570 -3.54 -18.49 -9.07
N SER A 571 -3.00 -18.58 -10.28
CA SER A 571 -3.61 -18.04 -11.49
C SER A 571 -5.01 -18.56 -11.77
N ARG A 572 -5.88 -17.69 -12.31
CA ARG A 572 -7.13 -18.07 -12.99
C ARG A 572 -7.56 -16.99 -13.98
N THR A 573 -8.36 -17.39 -14.97
CA THR A 573 -9.05 -16.45 -15.87
C THR A 573 -9.85 -15.43 -15.07
N GLY A 574 -9.74 -14.15 -15.43
CA GLY A 574 -10.46 -13.03 -14.79
C GLY A 574 -9.78 -12.44 -13.55
N LYS A 575 -8.75 -13.08 -12.98
CA LYS A 575 -7.97 -12.55 -11.84
C LYS A 575 -6.83 -11.63 -12.34
N PRO A 576 -6.54 -10.51 -11.67
CA PRO A 576 -5.35 -9.70 -11.93
C PRO A 576 -4.03 -10.50 -11.77
N PRO A 577 -3.06 -10.38 -12.70
CA PRO A 577 -1.78 -11.10 -12.66
C PRO A 577 -0.74 -10.41 -11.75
N SER A 578 -1.20 -9.71 -10.71
CA SER A 578 -0.38 -8.90 -9.80
C SER A 578 -0.51 -9.43 -8.38
N ALA A 579 0.60 -9.55 -7.67
CA ALA A 579 0.56 -9.70 -6.22
C ALA A 579 -0.06 -8.45 -5.57
N ALA A 580 -0.84 -8.65 -4.49
CA ALA A 580 -1.34 -7.58 -3.64
C ALA A 580 -1.92 -8.11 -2.32
N HIS A 581 -1.55 -7.45 -1.21
CA HIS A 581 -2.25 -7.48 0.06
C HIS A 581 -3.49 -6.56 0.04
N TYR A 582 -4.68 -7.14 0.23
CA TYR A 582 -5.94 -6.42 0.48
C TYR A 582 -6.32 -6.51 1.96
N THR A 583 -6.71 -5.40 2.58
CA THR A 583 -7.38 -5.40 3.89
C THR A 583 -8.89 -5.40 3.67
N VAL A 584 -9.57 -6.51 3.90
CA VAL A 584 -11.05 -6.61 3.83
C VAL A 584 -11.69 -6.05 5.11
N ARG A 585 -10.99 -6.15 6.24
CA ARG A 585 -11.39 -5.54 7.51
C ARG A 585 -10.17 -5.20 8.36
N CYS A 586 -10.08 -3.96 8.81
CA CYS A 586 -9.08 -3.50 9.77
C CYS A 586 -9.37 -4.00 11.20
N SER A 587 -8.46 -3.73 12.13
CA SER A 587 -8.77 -3.77 13.56
C SER A 587 -9.25 -2.40 14.02
N ARG A 588 -10.25 -2.35 14.90
CA ARG A 588 -10.60 -1.14 15.68
C ARG A 588 -11.29 -1.55 16.97
N ARG A 589 -11.25 -0.69 17.99
CA ARG A 589 -11.89 -0.93 19.29
C ARG A 589 -13.40 -0.66 19.24
N THR A 590 -14.21 -1.61 19.69
CA THR A 590 -15.69 -1.61 19.55
C THR A 590 -16.45 -1.51 20.86
N ASP A 591 -15.86 -1.86 22.00
CA ASP A 591 -16.52 -1.80 23.33
C ASP A 591 -16.91 -0.37 23.78
N ARG A 592 -16.31 0.66 23.17
CA ARG A 592 -16.60 2.08 23.40
C ARG A 592 -17.60 2.68 22.41
N ASP A 593 -18.27 1.88 21.59
CA ASP A 593 -19.27 2.36 20.62
C ASP A 593 -20.68 2.37 21.24
N ASP A 594 -21.31 3.52 21.37
CA ASP A 594 -22.67 3.66 21.94
C ASP A 594 -23.78 3.60 20.87
N ALA A 595 -23.76 2.54 20.06
CA ALA A 595 -24.55 2.43 18.82
C ALA A 595 -26.08 2.58 18.98
N GLU A 596 -26.64 2.34 20.17
CA GLU A 596 -28.06 2.59 20.45
C GLU A 596 -28.43 4.08 20.34
N ASN A 597 -27.51 4.98 20.70
CA ASN A 597 -27.70 6.43 20.62
C ASN A 597 -27.78 6.94 19.16
N ASP A 598 -27.31 6.16 18.17
CA ASP A 598 -27.47 6.50 16.75
C ASP A 598 -28.95 6.58 16.34
N PHE A 599 -29.85 5.77 16.95
CA PHE A 599 -31.29 5.87 16.72
C PHE A 599 -31.93 7.04 17.49
N ARG A 600 -31.41 7.34 18.68
CA ARG A 600 -31.89 8.43 19.55
C ARG A 600 -31.67 9.80 18.90
N TYR A 601 -30.44 10.05 18.45
CA TYR A 601 -30.01 11.35 17.91
C TYR A 601 -30.00 11.42 16.37
N GLY A 602 -29.84 10.29 15.68
CA GLY A 602 -29.83 10.22 14.22
C GLY A 602 -31.23 10.24 13.59
N ARG A 603 -31.32 10.79 12.38
CA ARG A 603 -32.51 10.79 11.52
C ARG A 603 -32.09 10.42 10.11
N LEU A 604 -32.99 9.87 9.32
CA LEU A 604 -32.77 9.74 7.87
C LEU A 604 -32.87 11.11 7.19
N GLU A 605 -32.37 11.23 5.96
CA GLU A 605 -32.39 12.47 5.17
C GLU A 605 -33.80 13.06 4.92
N ASN A 606 -34.84 12.21 4.96
CA ASN A 606 -36.25 12.61 4.88
C ASN A 606 -36.83 13.10 6.24
N GLY A 607 -36.01 13.21 7.29
CA GLY A 607 -36.40 13.58 8.65
C GLY A 607 -36.99 12.44 9.50
N GLN A 608 -37.10 11.22 8.95
CA GLN A 608 -37.69 10.07 9.65
C GLN A 608 -36.83 9.64 10.85
N VAL A 609 -37.51 9.38 11.97
CA VAL A 609 -36.94 8.65 13.12
C VAL A 609 -37.06 7.16 12.84
N LEU A 610 -35.98 6.40 13.03
CA LEU A 610 -36.05 4.93 13.01
C LEU A 610 -36.06 4.40 14.44
N ASN A 611 -37.03 3.52 14.72
CA ASN A 611 -37.15 2.76 15.95
C ASN A 611 -36.29 1.48 15.85
N VAL A 612 -35.38 1.24 16.79
CA VAL A 612 -34.50 0.06 16.76
C VAL A 612 -35.27 -1.24 16.90
N GLN A 613 -36.37 -1.27 17.67
CA GLN A 613 -37.21 -2.48 17.81
C GLN A 613 -38.00 -2.83 16.53
N GLU A 614 -38.19 -1.88 15.61
CA GLU A 614 -38.96 -2.07 14.37
C GLU A 614 -38.07 -2.20 13.12
N HIS A 615 -36.88 -1.58 13.13
CA HIS A 615 -35.99 -1.47 11.96
C HIS A 615 -34.58 -2.06 12.17
N ALA A 616 -34.38 -2.92 13.18
CA ALA A 616 -33.07 -3.55 13.45
C ALA A 616 -32.42 -4.17 12.20
N GLU A 617 -33.18 -4.95 11.42
CA GLU A 617 -32.68 -5.61 10.20
C GLU A 617 -32.53 -4.66 9.00
N ASP A 618 -33.24 -3.52 8.98
CA ASP A 618 -33.17 -2.54 7.88
C ASP A 618 -31.90 -1.69 7.93
N VAL A 619 -31.28 -1.55 9.11
CA VAL A 619 -30.04 -0.77 9.33
C VAL A 619 -28.93 -1.56 10.03
N ALA A 620 -29.05 -2.89 10.05
CA ALA A 620 -27.99 -3.76 10.54
C ALA A 620 -26.69 -3.56 9.73
N PRO A 621 -25.55 -3.27 10.36
CA PRO A 621 -24.25 -3.28 9.68
C PRO A 621 -23.86 -4.72 9.31
N LEU A 622 -22.88 -4.87 8.41
CA LEU A 622 -22.29 -6.17 8.08
C LEU A 622 -21.71 -6.83 9.34
N GLU A 623 -21.85 -8.16 9.45
CA GLU A 623 -21.47 -8.89 10.65
C GLU A 623 -19.95 -8.91 10.86
N VAL A 624 -19.49 -8.56 12.07
CA VAL A 624 -18.05 -8.46 12.40
C VAL A 624 -17.73 -9.18 13.72
N PRO A 625 -16.98 -10.29 13.67
CA PRO A 625 -16.40 -10.92 14.86
C PRO A 625 -15.41 -9.99 15.59
N THR A 626 -15.39 -10.09 16.93
CA THR A 626 -14.53 -9.28 17.81
C THR A 626 -13.77 -10.14 18.84
N VAL A 627 -12.65 -9.63 19.35
CA VAL A 627 -11.78 -10.24 20.38
C VAL A 627 -11.20 -9.19 21.35
N GLU A 628 -11.03 -9.57 22.61
CA GLU A 628 -10.71 -8.71 23.77
C GLU A 628 -9.27 -8.11 23.86
N ALA A 629 -8.39 -8.42 22.90
CA ALA A 629 -6.97 -7.99 22.87
C ALA A 629 -6.13 -8.34 24.13
N THR A 630 -4.80 -8.17 24.06
CA THR A 630 -3.85 -8.64 25.10
C THR A 630 -2.58 -7.78 25.24
N TRP A 631 -2.06 -7.21 24.15
CA TRP A 631 -0.83 -6.40 24.15
C TRP A 631 -1.06 -4.93 23.75
N THR A 632 -2.32 -4.58 23.47
CA THR A 632 -2.83 -3.22 23.27
C THR A 632 -3.61 -2.78 24.50
N ASP A 633 -4.34 -1.68 24.44
CA ASP A 633 -5.26 -1.31 25.51
C ASP A 633 -6.35 -2.38 25.65
N GLU A 634 -6.59 -2.90 26.85
CA GLU A 634 -7.57 -3.97 27.13
C GLU A 634 -8.99 -3.56 26.70
N GLY A 635 -9.70 -4.41 25.94
CA GLY A 635 -11.07 -4.14 25.46
C GLY A 635 -11.41 -4.87 24.15
N MET A 636 -12.66 -4.84 23.70
CA MET A 636 -13.06 -5.56 22.47
C MET A 636 -12.58 -4.85 21.19
N TYR A 637 -11.95 -5.59 20.27
CA TYR A 637 -11.51 -5.13 18.94
C TYR A 637 -12.09 -6.00 17.82
N GLN A 638 -12.34 -5.43 16.64
CA GLN A 638 -12.68 -6.18 15.43
C GLN A 638 -11.53 -7.11 15.02
N ILE A 639 -11.84 -8.36 14.60
CA ILE A 639 -10.81 -9.28 14.09
C ILE A 639 -10.36 -8.80 12.70
N PRO A 640 -9.08 -8.42 12.50
CA PRO A 640 -8.58 -8.02 11.20
C PRO A 640 -8.64 -9.19 10.22
N THR A 641 -8.92 -8.89 8.95
CA THR A 641 -9.05 -9.87 7.89
C THR A 641 -8.44 -9.33 6.61
N ILE A 642 -7.41 -10.03 6.13
CA ILE A 642 -6.66 -9.64 4.93
C ILE A 642 -6.66 -10.78 3.91
N VAL A 643 -6.43 -10.42 2.66
CA VAL A 643 -6.37 -11.37 1.54
C VAL A 643 -5.09 -11.13 0.75
N LEU A 644 -4.31 -12.20 0.59
CA LEU A 644 -3.09 -12.22 -0.22
C LEU A 644 -3.44 -12.76 -1.60
N VAL A 645 -3.44 -11.86 -2.58
CA VAL A 645 -3.61 -12.19 -3.99
C VAL A 645 -2.22 -12.36 -4.60
N CYS A 646 -1.96 -13.46 -5.31
CA CYS A 646 -0.77 -13.70 -6.13
C CYS A 646 -1.16 -14.43 -7.44
N ASP A 647 -0.23 -14.55 -8.39
CA ASP A 647 -0.48 -15.18 -9.71
C ASP A 647 0.46 -16.36 -9.99
N PHE A 648 0.64 -17.25 -9.01
CA PHE A 648 1.55 -18.38 -9.12
C PHE A 648 0.95 -19.53 -9.95
N SER A 649 1.83 -20.32 -10.57
CA SER A 649 1.44 -21.56 -11.27
C SER A 649 0.72 -22.54 -10.32
N ARG A 650 -0.39 -23.13 -10.78
CA ARG A 650 -1.16 -24.10 -9.97
C ARG A 650 -0.39 -25.40 -9.70
N PRO A 651 -0.46 -25.99 -8.50
CA PRO A 651 0.00 -27.35 -8.26
C PRO A 651 -0.88 -28.35 -9.03
N THR A 652 -0.31 -29.42 -9.56
CA THR A 652 -1.08 -30.47 -10.27
C THR A 652 -0.50 -31.85 -10.00
N VAL A 653 -1.33 -32.90 -10.14
CA VAL A 653 -0.90 -34.31 -9.99
C VAL A 653 0.24 -34.69 -10.95
N LYS A 654 0.42 -33.96 -12.07
CA LYS A 654 1.48 -34.18 -13.05
C LYS A 654 2.74 -33.35 -12.78
N SER A 655 2.61 -32.12 -12.28
CA SER A 655 3.72 -31.19 -12.05
C SER A 655 4.29 -31.23 -10.64
N GLY A 656 3.54 -31.81 -9.68
CA GLY A 656 3.82 -31.65 -8.26
C GLY A 656 3.37 -30.28 -7.73
N PRO A 657 3.98 -29.80 -6.63
CA PRO A 657 3.61 -28.53 -6.01
C PRO A 657 3.93 -27.32 -6.88
N SER A 658 3.41 -26.16 -6.50
CA SER A 658 3.80 -24.88 -7.09
C SER A 658 5.20 -24.50 -6.58
N LEU A 659 6.18 -24.45 -7.49
CA LEU A 659 7.58 -24.12 -7.21
C LEU A 659 7.88 -22.69 -7.64
N LEU A 660 8.16 -21.82 -6.67
CA LEU A 660 8.37 -20.40 -6.86
C LEU A 660 9.80 -20.09 -7.32
N ASN A 661 9.95 -19.13 -8.24
CA ASN A 661 11.22 -18.52 -8.53
C ASN A 661 11.56 -17.41 -7.51
N TRP A 662 12.82 -16.98 -7.44
CA TRP A 662 13.27 -16.03 -6.40
C TRP A 662 12.45 -14.73 -6.35
N ALA A 663 12.00 -14.21 -7.49
CA ALA A 663 11.19 -12.99 -7.55
C ALA A 663 9.78 -13.19 -6.96
N GLU A 664 9.22 -14.40 -7.02
CA GLU A 664 7.93 -14.77 -6.44
C GLU A 664 8.06 -14.95 -4.92
N VAL A 665 9.15 -15.56 -4.44
CA VAL A 665 9.44 -15.67 -2.99
C VAL A 665 9.68 -14.30 -2.36
N GLU A 666 10.47 -13.45 -3.02
CA GLU A 666 10.74 -12.06 -2.61
C GLU A 666 9.45 -11.25 -2.52
N THR A 667 8.57 -11.40 -3.50
CA THR A 667 7.22 -10.79 -3.49
C THR A 667 6.35 -11.34 -2.35
N LEU A 668 6.32 -12.65 -2.13
CA LEU A 668 5.50 -13.24 -1.07
C LEU A 668 5.97 -12.81 0.34
N PHE A 669 7.28 -12.65 0.55
CA PHE A 669 7.82 -12.07 1.79
C PHE A 669 7.40 -10.61 1.98
N HIS A 670 7.48 -9.80 0.92
CA HIS A 670 7.07 -8.39 0.91
C HIS A 670 5.59 -8.22 1.30
N GLU A 671 4.67 -8.94 0.63
CA GLU A 671 3.22 -8.90 0.93
C GLU A 671 2.90 -9.42 2.35
N MET A 672 3.67 -10.40 2.85
CA MET A 672 3.54 -10.89 4.23
C MET A 672 4.02 -9.87 5.27
N GLY A 673 4.93 -8.95 4.93
CA GLY A 673 5.28 -7.81 5.79
C GLY A 673 4.08 -6.86 5.99
N HIS A 674 3.35 -6.55 4.92
CA HIS A 674 2.08 -5.81 5.03
C HIS A 674 1.02 -6.59 5.82
N ALA A 675 0.90 -7.90 5.59
CA ALA A 675 -0.02 -8.75 6.34
C ALA A 675 0.27 -8.70 7.86
N MET A 676 1.54 -8.84 8.27
CA MET A 676 1.90 -8.74 9.69
C MET A 676 1.69 -7.33 10.24
N HIS A 677 1.91 -6.28 9.46
CA HIS A 677 1.56 -4.91 9.88
C HIS A 677 0.05 -4.77 10.14
N SER A 678 -0.80 -5.31 9.27
CA SER A 678 -2.27 -5.32 9.44
C SER A 678 -2.76 -6.17 10.62
N MET A 679 -2.04 -7.24 10.99
CA MET A 679 -2.40 -8.10 12.12
C MET A 679 -1.98 -7.52 13.47
N VAL A 680 -0.83 -6.82 13.51
CA VAL A 680 -0.25 -6.24 14.73
C VAL A 680 -0.72 -4.81 15.00
N GLY A 681 -1.01 -4.02 13.95
CA GLY A 681 -1.45 -2.62 13.99
C GLY A 681 -2.89 -2.44 14.47
N ARG A 682 -3.11 -2.79 15.74
CA ARG A 682 -4.40 -2.83 16.43
C ARG A 682 -4.64 -1.53 17.22
N THR A 683 -5.23 -0.57 16.53
CA THR A 683 -5.52 0.78 17.00
C THR A 683 -6.92 0.90 17.60
N GLN A 684 -7.18 1.91 18.44
CA GLN A 684 -8.55 2.19 18.90
C GLN A 684 -9.48 2.59 17.75
N TYR A 685 -8.94 3.21 16.70
CA TYR A 685 -9.68 3.70 15.53
C TYR A 685 -9.28 2.96 14.24
N HIS A 686 -10.25 2.68 13.36
CA HIS A 686 -10.04 2.03 12.06
C HIS A 686 -9.16 2.87 11.14
N ASN A 687 -9.36 4.20 11.12
CA ASN A 687 -8.70 5.10 10.18
C ASN A 687 -7.16 5.10 10.23
N VAL A 688 -6.56 4.54 11.29
CA VAL A 688 -5.11 4.43 11.49
C VAL A 688 -4.62 2.99 11.70
N SER A 689 -5.48 1.97 11.50
CA SER A 689 -5.13 0.56 11.72
C SER A 689 -4.22 0.00 10.64
N GLY A 690 -3.24 -0.81 11.06
CA GLY A 690 -2.35 -1.54 10.16
C GLY A 690 -1.62 -0.62 9.19
N THR A 691 -1.72 -0.91 7.90
CA THR A 691 -1.07 -0.14 6.83
C THR A 691 -1.67 1.25 6.57
N ARG A 692 -2.69 1.70 7.34
CA ARG A 692 -3.27 3.05 7.20
C ARG A 692 -2.37 4.11 7.88
N CYS A 693 -1.16 4.28 7.36
CA CYS A 693 -0.11 5.17 7.85
C CYS A 693 0.49 6.02 6.68
N PRO A 694 1.48 6.91 6.92
CA PRO A 694 2.11 7.68 5.84
C PRO A 694 2.70 6.79 4.73
N THR A 695 2.57 7.25 3.49
CA THR A 695 2.94 6.49 2.28
C THR A 695 4.44 6.51 1.97
N ASP A 696 5.23 7.23 2.77
CA ASP A 696 6.70 7.23 2.84
C ASP A 696 7.19 6.58 4.15
N PHE A 697 6.42 5.59 4.63
CA PHE A 697 6.69 4.76 5.80
C PHE A 697 6.08 3.35 5.68
N VAL A 698 4.95 3.23 4.97
CA VAL A 698 4.16 1.99 4.87
C VAL A 698 4.91 0.80 4.28
N GLU A 699 5.98 1.04 3.50
CA GLU A 699 6.81 0.00 2.89
C GLU A 699 7.97 -0.46 3.78
N LEU A 700 8.16 0.15 4.96
CA LEU A 700 9.17 -0.30 5.91
C LEU A 700 8.99 -1.78 6.32
N PRO A 701 7.79 -2.26 6.74
CA PRO A 701 7.62 -3.66 7.16
C PRO A 701 7.76 -4.67 6.02
N SER A 702 7.32 -4.31 4.80
CA SER A 702 7.39 -5.16 3.60
C SER A 702 8.83 -5.30 3.10
N ILE A 703 9.54 -4.19 2.94
CA ILE A 703 10.96 -4.20 2.53
C ILE A 703 11.84 -4.86 3.61
N LEU A 704 11.53 -4.70 4.91
CA LEU A 704 12.27 -5.40 5.97
C LEU A 704 12.16 -6.93 5.84
N MET A 705 11.05 -7.48 5.31
CA MET A 705 10.96 -8.91 5.00
C MET A 705 11.86 -9.35 3.84
N GLU A 706 12.13 -8.48 2.86
CA GLU A 706 13.14 -8.72 1.81
C GLU A 706 14.57 -8.83 2.42
N HIS A 707 14.85 -8.07 3.48
CA HIS A 707 16.10 -8.18 4.25
C HIS A 707 16.19 -9.51 5.02
N PHE A 708 15.14 -9.92 5.74
CA PHE A 708 15.12 -11.22 6.43
C PHE A 708 15.34 -12.37 5.45
N LEU A 709 14.61 -12.41 4.33
CA LEU A 709 14.73 -13.44 3.28
C LEU A 709 16.14 -13.52 2.68
N ALA A 710 16.89 -12.42 2.63
CA ALA A 710 18.26 -12.39 2.13
C ALA A 710 19.31 -12.92 3.13
N SER A 711 18.93 -13.30 4.36
CA SER A 711 19.87 -13.68 5.43
C SER A 711 20.02 -15.21 5.61
N PRO A 712 21.23 -15.75 5.84
CA PRO A 712 21.45 -17.19 5.95
C PRO A 712 20.57 -17.90 7.01
N PRO A 713 20.39 -17.38 8.25
CA PRO A 713 19.61 -18.06 9.27
C PRO A 713 18.11 -18.17 8.92
N VAL A 714 17.56 -17.21 8.19
CA VAL A 714 16.16 -17.24 7.73
C VAL A 714 16.01 -18.18 6.53
N VAL A 715 16.97 -18.17 5.59
CA VAL A 715 16.99 -19.08 4.45
C VAL A 715 16.94 -20.55 4.90
N GLU A 716 17.61 -20.90 6.00
CA GLU A 716 17.54 -22.26 6.56
C GLU A 716 16.13 -22.68 7.05
N LEU A 717 15.29 -21.72 7.48
CA LEU A 717 13.90 -21.98 7.91
C LEU A 717 12.93 -22.19 6.72
N VAL A 718 13.29 -21.62 5.55
CA VAL A 718 12.40 -21.39 4.40
C VAL A 718 12.75 -22.28 3.20
N ALA A 719 14.03 -22.31 2.82
CA ALA A 719 14.51 -22.94 1.59
C ALA A 719 14.74 -24.44 1.78
N ARG A 720 13.65 -25.21 1.71
CA ARG A 720 13.61 -26.66 1.94
C ARG A 720 13.17 -27.38 0.67
N HIS A 721 13.93 -28.37 0.22
CA HIS A 721 13.63 -29.10 -1.01
C HIS A 721 12.28 -29.80 -0.91
N HIS A 722 11.34 -29.45 -1.80
CA HIS A 722 9.93 -29.84 -1.70
C HIS A 722 9.70 -31.36 -1.55
N ALA A 723 10.57 -32.20 -2.14
CA ALA A 723 10.46 -33.66 -2.11
C ALA A 723 11.36 -34.37 -1.07
N THR A 724 12.39 -33.71 -0.52
CA THR A 724 13.38 -34.38 0.38
C THR A 724 13.69 -33.62 1.67
N ASP A 725 13.10 -32.43 1.86
CA ASP A 725 13.31 -31.50 2.99
C ASP A 725 14.75 -31.03 3.24
N ALA A 726 15.69 -31.40 2.36
CA ALA A 726 17.07 -30.94 2.41
C ALA A 726 17.12 -29.40 2.32
N PRO A 727 17.90 -28.72 3.18
CA PRO A 727 18.07 -27.27 3.10
C PRO A 727 18.85 -26.89 1.83
N LEU A 728 18.57 -25.70 1.30
CA LEU A 728 19.33 -25.11 0.20
C LEU A 728 20.75 -24.73 0.68
N PRO A 729 21.83 -25.21 0.05
CA PRO A 729 23.18 -24.72 0.33
C PRO A 729 23.24 -23.21 0.05
N TYR A 730 23.45 -22.40 1.10
CA TYR A 730 23.32 -20.95 1.02
C TYR A 730 24.23 -20.31 -0.04
N GLU A 731 25.38 -20.91 -0.35
CA GLU A 731 26.27 -20.46 -1.43
C GLU A 731 25.59 -20.39 -2.81
N HIS A 732 24.65 -21.30 -3.12
CA HIS A 732 23.91 -21.27 -4.38
C HIS A 732 22.95 -20.08 -4.43
N LEU A 733 22.26 -19.80 -3.32
CA LEU A 733 21.41 -18.62 -3.21
C LEU A 733 22.23 -17.33 -3.24
N ALA A 734 23.32 -17.25 -2.48
CA ALA A 734 24.21 -16.10 -2.48
C ALA A 734 24.78 -15.84 -3.89
N SER A 735 25.10 -16.88 -4.66
CA SER A 735 25.50 -16.70 -6.07
C SER A 735 24.34 -16.23 -6.96
N HIS A 736 23.13 -16.78 -6.80
CA HIS A 736 21.93 -16.35 -7.52
C HIS A 736 21.62 -14.87 -7.24
N VAL A 737 21.60 -14.47 -5.97
CA VAL A 737 21.32 -13.09 -5.53
C VAL A 737 22.39 -12.11 -5.99
N ARG A 738 23.69 -12.45 -5.86
CA ARG A 738 24.78 -11.61 -6.40
C ARG A 738 24.67 -11.43 -7.91
N THR A 739 24.22 -12.45 -8.64
CA THR A 739 23.99 -12.36 -10.09
C THR A 739 22.78 -11.48 -10.39
N ALA A 740 21.65 -11.69 -9.70
CA ALA A 740 20.43 -10.93 -9.91
C ALA A 740 20.59 -9.43 -9.60
N ARG A 741 21.44 -9.07 -8.62
CA ARG A 741 21.63 -7.70 -8.11
C ARG A 741 22.95 -7.04 -8.53
N ALA A 742 23.69 -7.62 -9.48
CA ALA A 742 25.01 -7.13 -9.90
C ALA A 742 25.02 -5.69 -10.48
N LEU A 743 23.85 -5.16 -10.84
CA LEU A 743 23.67 -3.83 -11.45
C LEU A 743 22.75 -2.91 -10.63
N ASP A 744 22.29 -3.31 -9.44
CA ASP A 744 21.33 -2.58 -8.60
C ASP A 744 21.77 -1.14 -8.27
N SER A 745 23.09 -0.90 -8.24
CA SER A 745 23.64 0.45 -8.08
C SER A 745 23.37 1.39 -9.27
N LEU A 746 23.25 0.89 -10.50
CA LEU A 746 22.84 1.71 -11.65
C LEU A 746 21.34 1.98 -11.63
N ASP A 747 20.53 0.96 -11.30
CA ASP A 747 19.08 1.11 -11.13
C ASP A 747 18.76 2.09 -10.01
N THR A 748 19.45 2.02 -8.87
CA THR A 748 19.29 2.97 -7.76
C THR A 748 19.67 4.40 -8.15
N GLN A 749 20.73 4.60 -8.95
CA GLN A 749 21.07 5.92 -9.51
C GLN A 749 19.97 6.45 -10.46
N HIS A 750 19.30 5.56 -11.20
CA HIS A 750 18.15 5.92 -12.03
C HIS A 750 16.89 6.23 -11.21
N GLN A 751 16.61 5.48 -10.14
CA GLN A 751 15.53 5.80 -9.19
C GLN A 751 15.75 7.18 -8.54
N ILE A 752 16.99 7.54 -8.19
CA ILE A 752 17.35 8.87 -7.66
C ILE A 752 17.10 9.97 -8.70
N LEU A 753 17.39 9.74 -9.98
CA LEU A 753 17.04 10.65 -11.08
C LEU A 753 15.52 10.84 -11.20
N LEU A 754 14.75 9.74 -11.16
CA LEU A 754 13.29 9.78 -11.23
C LEU A 754 12.67 10.53 -10.04
N ALA A 755 13.14 10.30 -8.82
CA ALA A 755 12.70 11.00 -7.62
C ALA A 755 12.99 12.51 -7.68
N LYS A 756 14.18 12.91 -8.12
CA LYS A 756 14.53 14.33 -8.27
C LYS A 756 13.77 15.00 -9.41
N LEU A 757 13.49 14.29 -10.50
CA LEU A 757 12.69 14.83 -11.61
C LEU A 757 11.24 15.08 -11.18
N ASP A 758 10.66 14.13 -10.43
CA ASP A 758 9.33 14.24 -9.85
C ASP A 758 9.21 15.44 -8.89
N GLN A 759 10.20 15.68 -8.01
CA GLN A 759 10.22 16.89 -7.18
C GLN A 759 10.35 18.17 -8.00
N LEU A 760 11.26 18.19 -8.99
CA LEU A 760 11.50 19.37 -9.84
C LEU A 760 10.25 19.78 -10.62
N TYR A 761 9.54 18.82 -11.21
CA TYR A 761 8.32 19.05 -11.99
C TYR A 761 7.12 19.50 -11.15
N HIS A 762 7.11 19.21 -9.85
CA HIS A 762 6.04 19.63 -8.92
C HIS A 762 6.46 20.79 -8.00
N SER A 763 7.64 21.38 -8.25
CA SER A 763 8.16 22.58 -7.58
C SER A 763 7.60 23.87 -8.20
N PRO A 764 7.86 25.07 -7.62
CA PRO A 764 7.48 26.35 -8.22
C PRO A 764 8.04 26.59 -9.63
N ALA A 765 9.05 25.83 -10.08
CA ALA A 765 9.59 25.95 -11.44
C ALA A 765 8.54 25.68 -12.53
N ALA A 766 7.51 24.87 -12.25
CA ALA A 766 6.40 24.61 -13.18
C ALA A 766 5.39 25.78 -13.28
N ALA A 767 5.60 26.88 -12.55
CA ALA A 767 4.87 28.14 -12.74
C ALA A 767 5.51 29.06 -13.80
N ASP A 768 6.78 28.82 -14.18
CA ASP A 768 7.53 29.70 -15.07
C ASP A 768 7.06 29.52 -16.53
N PRO A 769 6.63 30.58 -17.26
CA PRO A 769 6.23 30.48 -18.66
C PRO A 769 7.34 30.04 -19.63
N SER A 770 8.59 29.98 -19.17
CA SER A 770 9.77 29.46 -19.90
C SER A 770 10.19 28.05 -19.45
N PHE A 771 9.43 27.41 -18.55
CA PHE A 771 9.62 26.01 -18.17
C PHE A 771 9.59 25.11 -19.41
N ASN A 772 10.45 24.08 -19.41
CA ASN A 772 10.45 23.06 -20.45
C ASN A 772 10.93 21.73 -19.85
N SER A 773 10.02 20.78 -19.76
CA SER A 773 10.24 19.48 -19.12
C SER A 773 11.45 18.74 -19.70
N THR A 774 11.55 18.67 -21.03
CA THR A 774 12.68 18.02 -21.72
C THR A 774 14.02 18.67 -21.38
N ARG A 775 14.12 20.00 -21.39
CA ARG A 775 15.33 20.73 -21.00
C ARG A 775 15.73 20.47 -19.55
N GLU A 776 14.76 20.42 -18.63
CA GLU A 776 15.04 20.18 -17.22
C GLU A 776 15.39 18.71 -16.92
N LEU A 777 14.81 17.75 -17.64
CA LEU A 777 15.28 16.36 -17.67
C LEU A 777 16.75 16.29 -18.13
N ASP A 778 17.09 16.97 -19.22
CA ASP A 778 18.44 17.00 -19.79
C ASP A 778 19.44 17.64 -18.81
N ASN A 779 19.03 18.70 -18.10
CA ASN A 779 19.79 19.36 -17.04
C ASN A 779 20.08 18.40 -15.86
N LEU A 780 19.04 17.77 -15.32
CA LEU A 780 19.15 16.89 -14.16
C LEU A 780 19.90 15.59 -14.48
N THR A 781 19.72 15.03 -15.68
CA THR A 781 20.43 13.83 -16.14
C THR A 781 21.94 14.03 -16.12
N ARG A 782 22.44 15.21 -16.56
CA ARG A 782 23.87 15.57 -16.49
C ARG A 782 24.39 15.67 -15.05
N GLN A 783 23.57 16.14 -14.11
CA GLN A 783 23.96 16.26 -12.70
C GLN A 783 24.04 14.89 -11.98
N ILE A 784 23.17 13.94 -12.35
CA ILE A 784 23.00 12.68 -11.61
C ILE A 784 23.76 11.50 -12.23
N GLN A 785 23.76 11.32 -13.55
CA GLN A 785 24.22 10.06 -14.17
C GLN A 785 25.71 10.01 -14.53
N SER A 786 26.41 11.14 -14.60
CA SER A 786 27.85 11.20 -14.97
C SER A 786 28.18 10.54 -16.33
N LEU A 787 27.21 10.55 -17.25
CA LEU A 787 27.35 10.12 -18.65
C LEU A 787 27.29 11.34 -19.59
N PRO A 788 28.03 11.32 -20.72
CA PRO A 788 27.85 12.29 -21.79
C PRO A 788 26.46 12.17 -22.42
N LEU A 789 25.85 13.32 -22.73
CA LEU A 789 24.63 13.39 -23.53
C LEU A 789 24.88 13.03 -25.00
N PRO A 790 23.82 12.73 -25.79
CA PRO A 790 23.93 12.65 -27.24
C PRO A 790 24.63 13.90 -27.82
N PRO A 791 25.68 13.76 -28.66
CA PRO A 791 26.33 14.90 -29.32
C PRO A 791 25.42 15.65 -30.30
N ASP A 792 24.39 14.97 -30.77
CA ASP A 792 23.36 15.43 -31.69
C ASP A 792 22.08 15.68 -30.89
N ARG A 793 21.53 16.90 -31.01
CA ARG A 793 20.35 17.37 -30.27
C ARG A 793 19.13 17.60 -31.16
N SER A 794 19.15 17.13 -32.40
CA SER A 794 18.03 17.29 -33.35
C SER A 794 16.79 16.49 -32.92
N ASN A 795 16.98 15.36 -32.24
CA ASN A 795 15.93 14.57 -31.59
C ASN A 795 16.34 14.37 -30.11
N PRO A 796 15.80 15.18 -29.17
CA PRO A 796 16.18 15.13 -27.75
C PRO A 796 15.52 13.96 -27.02
N VAL A 797 16.15 13.53 -25.92
CA VAL A 797 15.61 12.47 -25.05
C VAL A 797 14.47 13.05 -24.21
N SER A 798 13.25 12.54 -24.39
CA SER A 798 12.02 13.04 -23.75
C SER A 798 11.20 11.94 -23.06
N TRP A 799 11.87 10.97 -22.43
CA TRP A 799 11.22 9.83 -21.74
C TRP A 799 10.29 10.21 -20.59
N GLN A 800 10.30 11.48 -20.11
CA GLN A 800 9.33 11.92 -19.11
C GLN A 800 7.88 11.80 -19.59
N THR A 801 7.65 11.85 -20.91
CA THR A 801 6.36 11.58 -21.57
C THR A 801 5.82 10.16 -21.30
N GLN A 802 6.70 9.23 -20.94
CA GLN A 802 6.40 7.83 -20.64
C GLN A 802 6.43 7.56 -19.11
N PHE A 803 6.76 8.56 -18.28
CA PHE A 803 6.92 8.42 -16.84
C PHE A 803 5.56 8.56 -16.12
N GLY A 804 4.66 7.59 -16.35
CA GLY A 804 3.27 7.60 -15.87
C GLY A 804 3.06 7.80 -14.36
N HIS A 805 4.09 7.58 -13.54
CA HIS A 805 4.08 7.92 -12.11
C HIS A 805 3.85 9.41 -11.86
N LEU A 806 4.28 10.31 -12.76
CA LEU A 806 4.08 11.75 -12.59
C LEU A 806 2.61 12.09 -12.36
N PHE A 807 1.66 11.38 -12.99
CA PHE A 807 0.25 11.54 -12.68
C PHE A 807 -0.13 10.89 -11.35
N GLY A 808 0.00 9.56 -11.19
CA GLY A 808 -0.52 8.85 -10.02
C GLY A 808 0.17 9.16 -8.68
N TYR A 809 1.48 9.43 -8.74
CA TYR A 809 2.41 9.58 -7.60
C TYR A 809 3.19 10.92 -7.66
N GLY A 810 2.60 11.94 -8.30
CA GLY A 810 3.26 13.24 -8.45
C GLY A 810 3.69 13.82 -7.10
N ALA A 811 4.94 14.25 -7.03
CA ALA A 811 5.66 14.71 -5.84
C ALA A 811 5.90 13.66 -4.73
N THR A 812 5.60 12.38 -4.93
CA THR A 812 5.82 11.33 -3.92
C THR A 812 6.83 10.24 -4.30
N TYR A 813 7.46 10.29 -5.48
CA TYR A 813 8.31 9.19 -5.99
C TYR A 813 9.54 8.88 -5.10
N TYR A 814 9.97 9.82 -4.27
CA TYR A 814 11.10 9.62 -3.34
C TYR A 814 10.83 8.54 -2.26
N SER A 815 9.56 8.22 -1.95
CA SER A 815 9.20 7.24 -0.91
C SER A 815 9.89 5.89 -1.15
N TYR A 816 9.86 5.40 -2.40
CA TYR A 816 10.52 4.17 -2.83
C TYR A 816 12.01 4.07 -2.47
N LEU A 817 12.71 5.20 -2.32
CA LEU A 817 14.11 5.27 -1.87
C LEU A 817 14.23 5.48 -0.35
N PHE A 818 13.29 6.23 0.21
CA PHE A 818 13.23 6.62 1.62
C PHE A 818 12.88 5.43 2.52
N ASP A 819 11.79 4.72 2.22
CA ASP A 819 11.41 3.46 2.88
C ASP A 819 12.54 2.43 2.81
N ARG A 820 13.22 2.31 1.65
CA ARG A 820 14.39 1.42 1.47
C ARG A 820 15.58 1.80 2.34
N ALA A 821 15.83 3.09 2.56
CA ALA A 821 16.89 3.57 3.42
C ALA A 821 16.57 3.35 4.91
N ILE A 822 15.30 3.57 5.31
CA ILE A 822 14.82 3.28 6.66
C ILE A 822 14.89 1.77 6.95
N ALA A 823 14.39 0.92 6.04
CA ALA A 823 14.44 -0.53 6.17
C ALA A 823 15.89 -1.05 6.23
N SER A 824 16.79 -0.49 5.41
CA SER A 824 18.23 -0.79 5.48
C SER A 824 18.84 -0.49 6.85
N GLN A 825 18.45 0.63 7.48
CA GLN A 825 18.94 1.03 8.80
C GLN A 825 18.31 0.21 9.94
N VAL A 826 17.01 -0.06 9.90
CA VAL A 826 16.32 -0.93 10.88
C VAL A 826 16.92 -2.33 10.84
N TRP A 827 17.12 -2.89 9.64
CA TRP A 827 17.87 -4.14 9.47
C TRP A 827 19.27 -4.05 10.10
N ALA A 828 20.08 -3.05 9.72
CA ALA A 828 21.45 -2.91 10.18
C ALA A 828 21.60 -2.70 11.70
N ARG A 829 20.62 -2.09 12.36
CA ARG A 829 20.65 -1.78 13.81
C ARG A 829 20.00 -2.83 14.69
N LEU A 830 18.93 -3.50 14.24
CA LEU A 830 18.20 -4.47 15.06
C LEU A 830 18.55 -5.92 14.70
N PHE A 831 18.61 -6.28 13.41
CA PHE A 831 18.50 -7.67 12.96
C PHE A 831 19.76 -8.23 12.27
N ALA A 832 20.63 -7.38 11.72
CA ALA A 832 21.81 -7.84 10.95
C ALA A 832 22.83 -8.65 11.77
N ARG A 833 22.80 -8.55 13.11
CA ARG A 833 23.64 -9.36 14.02
C ARG A 833 23.04 -10.73 14.34
N ASP A 834 21.73 -10.77 14.58
CA ASP A 834 20.96 -12.00 14.79
C ASP A 834 19.55 -11.80 14.19
N PRO A 835 19.31 -12.32 12.96
CA PRO A 835 18.02 -12.19 12.30
C PRO A 835 16.87 -12.93 12.97
N LEU A 836 17.11 -13.67 14.06
CA LEU A 836 16.12 -14.49 14.76
C LEU A 836 15.99 -14.12 16.25
N ASP A 837 16.51 -12.94 16.63
CA ASP A 837 16.39 -12.38 17.98
C ASP A 837 14.92 -12.00 18.32
N ARG A 838 14.41 -12.60 19.39
CA ARG A 838 13.05 -12.40 19.92
C ARG A 838 12.88 -11.03 20.56
N ASP A 839 13.92 -10.49 21.21
CA ASP A 839 13.89 -9.17 21.86
C ASP A 839 13.90 -8.05 20.82
N ALA A 840 14.73 -8.16 19.78
CA ALA A 840 14.71 -7.24 18.64
C ALA A 840 13.37 -7.29 17.87
N GLY A 841 12.81 -8.49 17.71
CA GLY A 841 11.51 -8.69 17.08
C GLY A 841 10.35 -8.07 17.85
N GLU A 842 10.28 -8.25 19.18
CA GLU A 842 9.27 -7.58 20.01
C GLU A 842 9.48 -6.07 20.11
N LEU A 843 10.72 -5.58 20.10
CA LEU A 843 10.99 -4.14 20.03
C LEU A 843 10.41 -3.52 18.73
N PHE A 844 10.51 -4.22 17.60
CA PHE A 844 9.89 -3.76 16.34
C PHE A 844 8.36 -3.94 16.35
N LYS A 845 7.85 -5.07 16.85
CA LYS A 845 6.41 -5.34 17.00
C LYS A 845 5.71 -4.29 17.87
N THR A 846 6.29 -3.94 19.02
CA THR A 846 5.69 -3.03 20.00
C THR A 846 6.07 -1.56 19.83
N GLY A 847 7.25 -1.28 19.28
CA GLY A 847 7.74 0.08 19.02
C GLY A 847 7.35 0.66 17.65
N VAL A 848 6.98 -0.20 16.69
CA VAL A 848 6.57 0.19 15.33
C VAL A 848 5.20 -0.40 14.99
N LEU A 849 5.12 -1.70 14.72
CA LEU A 849 3.96 -2.31 14.07
C LEU A 849 2.65 -2.16 14.84
N LYS A 850 2.69 -2.14 16.18
CA LYS A 850 1.52 -1.99 17.07
C LYS A 850 0.69 -0.73 16.77
N PHE A 851 1.34 0.36 16.36
CA PHE A 851 0.68 1.66 16.23
C PHE A 851 -0.05 1.87 14.90
N GLY A 852 0.28 1.12 13.84
CA GLY A 852 -0.17 1.44 12.49
C GLY A 852 0.20 2.88 12.10
N GLY A 853 -0.80 3.69 11.73
CA GLY A 853 -0.67 5.14 11.55
C GLY A 853 -1.00 6.00 12.77
N GLY A 854 -1.28 5.38 13.93
CA GLY A 854 -1.76 6.06 15.15
C GLY A 854 -0.70 6.82 15.95
N LYS A 855 0.54 6.85 15.47
CA LYS A 855 1.70 7.53 16.06
C LYS A 855 2.57 8.12 14.94
N ASP A 856 3.35 9.17 15.22
CA ASP A 856 4.32 9.70 14.25
C ASP A 856 5.44 8.67 13.98
N PRO A 857 5.69 8.29 12.71
CA PRO A 857 6.79 7.42 12.33
C PRO A 857 8.18 7.85 12.80
N TRP A 858 8.47 9.15 12.91
CA TRP A 858 9.77 9.62 13.39
C TRP A 858 10.01 9.26 14.85
N GLU A 859 8.98 9.32 15.70
CA GLU A 859 9.06 8.84 17.08
C GLU A 859 9.23 7.32 17.14
N MET A 860 8.52 6.57 16.28
CA MET A 860 8.66 5.11 16.20
C MET A 860 10.09 4.70 15.84
N LEU A 861 10.64 5.29 14.77
CA LEU A 861 12.00 5.05 14.31
C LEU A 861 13.05 5.49 15.32
N SER A 862 12.92 6.68 15.90
CA SER A 862 13.81 7.18 16.95
C SER A 862 13.86 6.20 18.13
N THR A 863 12.70 5.71 18.57
CA THR A 863 12.58 4.74 19.68
C THR A 863 13.34 3.44 19.39
N VAL A 864 13.13 2.81 18.22
CA VAL A 864 13.72 1.50 17.92
C VAL A 864 15.19 1.57 17.47
N LEU A 865 15.58 2.62 16.73
CA LEU A 865 16.97 2.85 16.32
C LEU A 865 17.84 3.41 17.46
N ARG A 866 17.20 3.91 18.54
CA ARG A 866 17.81 4.61 19.68
C ARG A 866 18.61 5.83 19.23
N ASP A 867 17.94 6.67 18.46
CA ASP A 867 18.49 7.82 17.75
C ASP A 867 17.58 9.04 17.96
N ASP A 868 17.90 9.86 18.95
CA ASP A 868 17.10 11.03 19.32
C ASP A 868 17.21 12.16 18.26
N GLU A 869 18.23 12.14 17.38
CA GLU A 869 18.44 13.21 16.37
C GLU A 869 17.38 13.21 15.27
N ILE A 870 16.75 12.06 14.99
CA ILE A 870 15.73 11.93 13.94
C ILE A 870 14.30 12.20 14.42
N ALA A 871 14.06 12.25 15.73
CA ALA A 871 12.71 12.30 16.32
C ALA A 871 11.86 13.50 15.86
N ALA A 872 12.51 14.62 15.52
CA ALA A 872 11.81 15.84 15.11
C ALA A 872 11.19 15.76 13.70
N GLY A 873 11.66 14.87 12.82
CA GLY A 873 11.27 14.85 11.42
C GLY A 873 11.59 16.14 10.66
N ASP A 874 12.78 16.71 10.92
CA ASP A 874 13.27 17.93 10.30
C ASP A 874 14.26 17.64 9.14
N SER A 875 14.82 18.71 8.57
CA SER A 875 15.89 18.63 7.55
C SER A 875 17.09 17.77 8.00
N LYS A 876 17.46 17.73 9.28
CA LYS A 876 18.55 16.89 9.79
C LYS A 876 18.14 15.42 9.82
N ALA A 877 16.92 15.12 10.24
CA ALA A 877 16.38 13.75 10.22
C ALA A 877 16.39 13.19 8.80
N MET A 878 15.91 13.97 7.82
CA MET A 878 15.92 13.60 6.39
C MET A 878 17.36 13.45 5.83
N LYS A 879 18.28 14.33 6.24
CA LYS A 879 19.72 14.22 5.93
C LYS A 879 20.34 12.96 6.56
N ALA A 880 19.89 12.54 7.74
CA ALA A 880 20.35 11.32 8.39
C ALA A 880 19.91 10.07 7.62
N VAL A 881 18.63 9.97 7.21
CA VAL A 881 18.15 8.89 6.33
C VAL A 881 18.95 8.84 5.02
N GLY A 882 19.23 10.01 4.43
CA GLY A 882 20.07 10.11 3.22
C GLY A 882 21.52 9.62 3.42
N ARG A 883 22.06 9.68 4.65
CA ARG A 883 23.39 9.17 5.01
C ARG A 883 23.39 7.66 5.30
N TRP A 884 22.28 7.09 5.79
CA TRP A 884 22.17 5.63 5.93
C TRP A 884 22.28 4.95 4.56
N GLY A 885 21.63 5.56 3.56
CA GLY A 885 21.60 5.07 2.20
C GLY A 885 20.83 3.76 2.05
N ILE A 886 20.94 3.14 0.89
CA ILE A 886 20.32 1.84 0.60
C ILE A 886 21.41 0.77 0.64
N ALA A 887 21.13 -0.36 1.30
CA ALA A 887 22.03 -1.50 1.36
C ALA A 887 21.80 -2.44 0.17
N ASP A 888 22.87 -2.81 -0.54
CA ASP A 888 22.78 -3.82 -1.59
C ASP A 888 22.52 -5.20 -0.94
N LEU A 889 21.25 -5.66 -0.98
CA LEU A 889 20.78 -6.89 -0.34
C LEU A 889 21.59 -8.12 -0.81
N GLY A 890 22.44 -8.66 0.07
CA GLY A 890 23.36 -9.78 -0.22
C GLY A 890 24.85 -9.40 -0.30
N SER A 891 25.20 -8.12 -0.13
CA SER A 891 26.60 -7.65 -0.08
C SER A 891 27.31 -7.86 1.26
N GLN A 892 26.57 -8.07 2.36
CA GLN A 892 27.07 -7.92 3.73
C GLN A 892 28.03 -9.04 4.20
N THR A 893 28.13 -10.17 3.50
CA THR A 893 28.97 -11.33 3.89
C THR A 893 30.47 -11.16 3.55
N ARG A 894 31.04 -9.97 3.79
CA ARG A 894 32.48 -9.69 3.63
C ARG A 894 33.16 -9.04 4.83
N HIS A 895 32.40 -8.59 5.84
CA HIS A 895 32.95 -7.96 7.05
C HIS A 895 32.26 -8.44 8.33
N MET A 896 32.25 -9.77 8.53
CA MET A 896 32.26 -10.45 9.83
C MET A 896 33.25 -11.62 9.73
#